data_AF-A0A2V8VKS2-F1
#
_entry.id   AF-A0A2V8VKS2-F1
#
_cell.length_a   1.000
_cell.length_b   1.000
_cell.length_c   1.000
_cell.angle_alpha   90.00
_cell.angle_beta   90.00
_cell.angle_gamma   90.00
#
_symmetry.space_group_name_H-M   'P 1'
#
loop_
_entity.id
_entity.type
_entity.pdbx_description
1 polymer ?
#
loop_
_entity_poly.entity_id
_entity_poly.type
_entity_poly.pdbx_seq_one_letter_code
_entity_poly.pdbx_strand_id
1 'polypeptide(L)'
;MGHTHTIIVFSHLRWDFVYQRPQHLLSRLATKCRVIFIEEPIFDESGTHYWEKKNPESNVLVCRPHTDIPSPGYSDSQIPLLKTLVRELIHQENITDYVLWFYTPMALPLAENLRPQAVIYDCMDELSAFLNAPPELLEREAALLKLADLVFTGGPSLYRAKKDRHPDVHCFPSSVDAPHFGKARGSSSEAPDQAGLPHPRLGFFGVIDERLDLNLLDQLAASHPEWQILMVGPVVKIDPATLPRHKNLHYFGQRGYAELPGFLAGWDVCLLPFARNQSTKFISPTKTLEYMAAEKPIVSTPITDVAEPYADIVYLGSTPEAFIAGCEKALASSRADRTSRLAKMRDVLARTSWDQTANDMEELVLKSISKSANLPDGVFAPTHTTTASGSGEESVRWAPSTIVVGAGPTGLSAAYHLGEDALLLEQNDGVGGWCRSVEASGFTFDYAGHIMFSNEPYVHQLYKMLLGDNVHWQDREAWIYSKDVYTRYPFQGSLYGLPANVIKECITGAIEARFGSLRAKKGDSANAASNTVHVNGTRGGTNGHANGSDKANRHFNGIGLKANGSNGHCKVEPVNDCCADGILESTAALAQPAPAERISGEPCNFEEFIYKIWGAGIAKHFAIPYNKKLWAVPLSEMETSWLGGRVPMPDLEELIEGALSPLSKPMGPNARFGYPLRGGFQALMEGFLPHLKGQLRYNSRVEKVSPSRHELTLDDGTEMKYEHLISTMPLPVLIRSMSDEAPREIREAARSLRHVSVRCVHIGVGRENITDKHWIYYPEDTVFHRIFVQGNASPHCNPPGGFGFTCEITYSPHKPLPCDGDALIERCIDDARRVGFIGQDDPIWEAMQCDLPYAYVVYDHGRTKSVARIREWLAEQDIILAGRYGEWEYYNSDHAFIAGQKAADTVIELKQERMNVGDLLSNSWELSSSQV
;
A
#
# COMPACT_ATOMS: atom_id res chain seq x y z
N MET A 1 5.62 -39.33 24.06
CA MET A 1 4.42 -39.21 23.21
C MET A 1 4.88 -38.56 21.92
N GLY A 2 4.31 -38.91 20.77
CA GLY A 2 4.73 -38.28 19.50
C GLY A 2 4.25 -36.82 19.43
N HIS A 3 5.12 -35.91 19.00
CA HIS A 3 4.71 -34.55 18.64
C HIS A 3 3.91 -34.61 17.33
N THR A 4 2.84 -33.82 17.22
CA THR A 4 1.93 -33.88 16.06
C THR A 4 2.46 -33.14 14.84
N HIS A 5 3.33 -32.14 15.04
CA HIS A 5 4.00 -31.35 14.01
C HIS A 5 5.21 -30.61 14.61
N THR A 6 6.03 -30.00 13.75
CA THR A 6 7.09 -29.05 14.12
C THR A 6 6.72 -27.63 13.68
N ILE A 7 6.98 -26.61 14.50
CA ILE A 7 6.86 -25.21 14.09
C ILE A 7 8.26 -24.68 13.76
N ILE A 8 8.48 -24.26 12.51
CA ILE A 8 9.69 -23.57 12.07
C ILE A 8 9.38 -22.07 12.04
N VAL A 9 10.01 -21.32 12.93
CA VAL A 9 9.77 -19.89 13.13
C VAL A 9 10.89 -19.08 12.49
N PHE A 10 10.55 -18.05 11.71
CA PHE A 10 11.50 -17.05 11.22
C PHE A 10 11.31 -15.72 11.97
N SER A 11 12.40 -15.19 12.55
CA SER A 11 12.33 -14.11 13.54
C SER A 11 13.40 -13.03 13.34
N HIS A 12 12.94 -11.78 13.24
CA HIS A 12 13.79 -10.58 13.38
C HIS A 12 14.20 -10.30 14.84
N LEU A 13 13.62 -11.04 15.80
CA LEU A 13 13.87 -10.93 17.23
C LEU A 13 14.80 -12.04 17.71
N ARG A 14 15.82 -11.65 18.48
CA ARG A 14 16.75 -12.58 19.14
C ARG A 14 16.11 -13.17 20.40
N TRP A 15 16.22 -14.49 20.58
CA TRP A 15 15.63 -15.19 21.73
C TRP A 15 16.21 -14.67 23.06
N ASP A 16 17.53 -14.50 23.10
CA ASP A 16 18.31 -14.14 24.30
C ASP A 16 18.27 -12.62 24.64
N PHE A 17 17.63 -11.76 23.82
CA PHE A 17 17.74 -10.29 23.96
C PHE A 17 16.69 -9.69 24.90
N VAL A 18 15.41 -9.75 24.52
CA VAL A 18 14.30 -9.24 25.33
C VAL A 18 13.19 -10.29 25.33
N TYR A 19 12.83 -10.75 26.52
CA TYR A 19 11.76 -11.74 26.71
C TYR A 19 10.40 -11.06 26.52
N GLN A 20 9.64 -11.51 25.53
CA GLN A 20 8.38 -10.89 25.11
C GLN A 20 7.46 -11.93 24.42
N ARG A 21 6.50 -11.47 23.60
CA ARG A 21 5.46 -12.32 22.97
C ARG A 21 5.98 -13.64 22.36
N PRO A 22 7.05 -13.68 21.54
CA PRO A 22 7.48 -14.93 20.92
C PRO A 22 7.93 -15.97 21.94
N GLN A 23 8.72 -15.60 22.95
CA GLN A 23 9.14 -16.54 23.99
C GLN A 23 7.95 -16.99 24.85
N HIS A 24 7.04 -16.06 25.22
CA HIS A 24 5.84 -16.40 25.98
C HIS A 24 4.94 -17.43 25.28
N LEU A 25 4.73 -17.28 23.96
CA LEU A 25 3.89 -18.18 23.16
C LEU A 25 4.61 -19.49 22.80
N LEU A 26 5.82 -19.39 22.24
CA LEU A 26 6.53 -20.55 21.69
C LEU A 26 6.97 -21.54 22.77
N SER A 27 7.41 -21.08 23.96
CA SER A 27 7.71 -21.99 25.07
C SER A 27 6.47 -22.74 25.58
N ARG A 28 5.27 -22.21 25.36
CA ARG A 28 3.99 -22.90 25.68
C ARG A 28 3.62 -23.91 24.61
N LEU A 29 3.69 -23.53 23.33
CA LEU A 29 3.46 -24.44 22.21
C LEU A 29 4.47 -25.61 22.20
N ALA A 30 5.72 -25.36 22.61
CA ALA A 30 6.77 -26.37 22.78
C ALA A 30 6.45 -27.46 23.84
N THR A 31 5.43 -27.27 24.70
CA THR A 31 4.95 -28.34 25.58
C THR A 31 4.22 -29.47 24.82
N LYS A 32 3.80 -29.22 23.57
CA LYS A 32 2.99 -30.11 22.74
C LYS A 32 3.64 -30.43 21.39
N CYS A 33 4.11 -29.40 20.67
CA CYS A 33 4.86 -29.52 19.41
C CYS A 33 6.38 -29.39 19.61
N ARG A 34 7.17 -29.60 18.56
CA ARG A 34 8.59 -29.19 18.51
C ARG A 34 8.69 -27.79 17.93
N VAL A 35 9.53 -26.91 18.50
CA VAL A 35 9.76 -25.56 17.95
C VAL A 35 11.21 -25.41 17.50
N ILE A 36 11.42 -24.90 16.29
CA ILE A 36 12.72 -24.45 15.79
C ILE A 36 12.63 -22.95 15.51
N PHE A 37 13.42 -22.17 16.23
CA PHE A 37 13.39 -20.71 16.18
C PHE A 37 14.62 -20.18 15.44
N ILE A 38 14.42 -19.80 14.18
CA ILE A 38 15.47 -19.30 13.30
C ILE A 38 15.56 -17.79 13.47
N GLU A 39 16.71 -17.33 13.96
CA GLU A 39 17.03 -15.91 14.06
C GLU A 39 17.62 -15.37 12.74
N GLU A 40 17.74 -14.06 12.65
CA GLU A 40 18.55 -13.39 11.62
C GLU A 40 20.03 -13.82 11.65
N PRO A 41 20.76 -13.71 10.52
CA PRO A 41 22.21 -13.96 10.49
C PRO A 41 22.99 -13.03 11.43
N ILE A 42 24.19 -13.45 11.83
CA ILE A 42 25.26 -12.60 12.35
C ILE A 42 26.42 -12.61 11.34
N PHE A 43 27.06 -11.45 11.18
CA PHE A 43 28.26 -11.31 10.37
C PHE A 43 29.49 -11.91 11.10
N ASP A 44 30.20 -12.82 10.44
CA ASP A 44 31.37 -13.52 10.96
C ASP A 44 32.55 -13.35 9.99
N GLU A 45 33.61 -12.67 10.45
CA GLU A 45 34.81 -12.35 9.67
C GLU A 45 35.68 -13.57 9.33
N SER A 46 35.39 -14.76 9.86
CA SER A 46 36.15 -15.99 9.58
C SER A 46 36.01 -16.52 8.15
N GLY A 47 35.03 -16.03 7.38
CA GLY A 47 34.72 -16.56 6.05
C GLY A 47 34.07 -17.96 6.07
N THR A 48 33.53 -18.39 7.22
CA THR A 48 32.82 -19.68 7.36
C THR A 48 31.35 -19.45 7.70
N HIS A 49 30.48 -20.37 7.27
CA HIS A 49 29.05 -20.30 7.55
C HIS A 49 28.63 -21.50 8.39
N TYR A 50 27.92 -21.26 9.48
CA TYR A 50 27.50 -22.33 10.42
C TYR A 50 26.27 -21.92 11.22
N TRP A 51 25.67 -22.90 11.89
CA TRP A 51 24.56 -22.70 12.82
C TRP A 51 25.06 -22.67 14.27
N GLU A 52 24.92 -21.53 14.95
CA GLU A 52 24.91 -21.50 16.41
C GLU A 52 23.56 -22.08 16.87
N LYS A 53 23.59 -23.30 17.43
CA LYS A 53 22.40 -24.00 17.94
C LYS A 53 22.34 -23.94 19.47
N LYS A 54 21.17 -23.62 20.02
CA LYS A 54 20.88 -23.55 21.47
C LYS A 54 19.55 -24.19 21.80
N ASN A 55 19.43 -24.80 22.98
CA ASN A 55 18.17 -25.26 23.54
C ASN A 55 17.87 -24.50 24.85
N PRO A 56 17.26 -23.30 24.78
CA PRO A 56 16.98 -22.49 25.96
C PRO A 56 15.84 -23.04 26.82
N GLU A 57 14.96 -23.84 26.21
CA GLU A 57 13.73 -24.39 26.78
C GLU A 57 13.51 -25.82 26.26
N SER A 58 12.67 -26.59 26.95
CA SER A 58 12.30 -27.94 26.49
C SER A 58 11.61 -27.88 25.12
N ASN A 59 12.02 -28.74 24.18
CA ASN A 59 11.55 -28.81 22.79
C ASN A 59 11.72 -27.55 21.92
N VAL A 60 12.38 -26.49 22.42
CA VAL A 60 12.79 -25.32 21.63
C VAL A 60 14.24 -25.48 21.19
N LEU A 61 14.48 -25.36 19.88
CA LEU A 61 15.81 -25.27 19.29
C LEU A 61 15.97 -23.90 18.62
N VAL A 62 16.75 -23.02 19.22
CA VAL A 62 17.16 -21.75 18.59
C VAL A 62 18.30 -22.04 17.62
N CYS A 63 18.16 -21.57 16.37
CA CYS A 63 19.17 -21.67 15.32
C CYS A 63 19.50 -20.26 14.82
N ARG A 64 20.75 -19.83 15.05
CA ARG A 64 21.28 -18.58 14.53
C ARG A 64 22.30 -18.87 13.42
N PRO A 65 22.13 -18.34 12.21
CA PRO A 65 23.15 -18.44 11.17
C PRO A 65 24.30 -17.46 11.48
N HIS A 66 25.52 -17.90 11.25
CA HIS A 66 26.70 -17.03 11.11
C HIS A 66 27.13 -17.05 9.63
N THR A 67 27.45 -15.88 9.07
CA THR A 67 27.63 -15.65 7.62
C THR A 67 28.70 -14.61 7.36
N ASP A 68 29.47 -14.71 6.28
CA ASP A 68 30.46 -13.69 5.87
C ASP A 68 29.83 -12.51 5.08
N ILE A 69 28.50 -12.50 4.97
CA ILE A 69 27.75 -11.50 4.22
C ILE A 69 27.47 -10.30 5.16
N PRO A 70 27.98 -9.08 4.87
CA PRO A 70 27.90 -7.94 5.79
C PRO A 70 26.51 -7.29 5.84
N SER A 71 25.57 -7.71 4.99
CA SER A 71 24.21 -7.20 4.96
C SER A 71 23.39 -7.75 6.14
N PRO A 72 22.64 -6.91 6.87
CA PRO A 72 21.91 -7.32 8.05
C PRO A 72 20.64 -8.13 7.70
N GLY A 73 20.17 -8.91 8.68
CA GLY A 73 18.85 -9.54 8.66
C GLY A 73 18.57 -10.43 7.45
N TYR A 74 17.29 -10.54 7.07
CA TYR A 74 16.86 -11.30 5.89
C TYR A 74 16.91 -10.45 4.59
N SER A 75 18.03 -9.74 4.38
CA SER A 75 18.31 -8.98 3.16
C SER A 75 18.62 -9.88 1.95
N ASP A 76 18.43 -9.39 0.72
CA ASP A 76 18.47 -10.25 -0.47
C ASP A 76 19.84 -10.90 -0.77
N SER A 77 20.94 -10.31 -0.31
CA SER A 77 22.26 -10.95 -0.35
C SER A 77 22.35 -12.17 0.58
N GLN A 78 21.65 -12.16 1.72
CA GLN A 78 21.61 -13.26 2.69
C GLN A 78 20.70 -14.41 2.22
N ILE A 79 19.60 -14.10 1.51
CA ILE A 79 18.57 -15.09 1.14
C ILE A 79 19.12 -16.35 0.42
N PRO A 80 20.03 -16.28 -0.58
CA PRO A 80 20.54 -17.48 -1.26
C PRO A 80 21.27 -18.46 -0.32
N LEU A 81 22.10 -17.94 0.59
CA LEU A 81 22.82 -18.75 1.58
C LEU A 81 21.86 -19.31 2.62
N LEU A 82 20.96 -18.48 3.15
CA LEU A 82 19.97 -18.90 4.15
C LEU A 82 19.00 -19.94 3.60
N LYS A 83 18.57 -19.88 2.32
CA LYS A 83 17.76 -20.92 1.66
C LYS A 83 18.43 -22.29 1.72
N THR A 84 19.75 -22.35 1.47
CA THR A 84 20.53 -23.59 1.54
C THR A 84 20.63 -24.09 2.98
N LEU A 85 21.08 -23.23 3.91
CA LEU A 85 21.25 -23.58 5.32
C LEU A 85 19.94 -24.03 5.99
N VAL A 86 18.79 -23.47 5.61
CA VAL A 86 17.46 -23.86 6.13
C VAL A 86 17.03 -25.22 5.58
N ARG A 87 17.28 -25.52 4.30
CA ARG A 87 16.98 -26.84 3.72
C ARG A 87 17.88 -27.94 4.32
N GLU A 88 19.16 -27.63 4.53
CA GLU A 88 20.08 -28.50 5.26
C GLU A 88 19.63 -28.74 6.70
N LEU A 89 19.17 -27.70 7.40
CA LEU A 89 18.63 -27.83 8.76
C LEU A 89 17.39 -28.73 8.79
N ILE A 90 16.43 -28.53 7.88
CA ILE A 90 15.22 -29.36 7.75
C ILE A 90 15.58 -30.83 7.52
N HIS A 91 16.59 -31.10 6.67
CA HIS A 91 17.06 -32.46 6.39
C HIS A 91 17.80 -33.10 7.58
N GLN A 92 18.77 -32.38 8.17
CA GLN A 92 19.56 -32.86 9.32
C GLN A 92 18.67 -33.15 10.54
N GLU A 93 17.68 -32.29 10.80
CA GLU A 93 16.75 -32.41 11.93
C GLU A 93 15.58 -33.37 11.66
N ASN A 94 15.59 -34.03 10.49
CA ASN A 94 14.61 -35.02 10.01
C ASN A 94 13.15 -34.53 10.08
N ILE A 95 12.89 -33.32 9.58
CA ILE A 95 11.57 -32.69 9.66
C ILE A 95 10.73 -33.01 8.43
N THR A 96 9.73 -33.87 8.60
CA THR A 96 8.71 -34.17 7.57
C THR A 96 7.51 -33.23 7.69
N ASP A 97 6.95 -33.11 8.89
CA ASP A 97 5.66 -32.49 9.16
C ASP A 97 5.84 -31.17 9.92
N TYR A 98 5.65 -30.05 9.23
CA TYR A 98 5.91 -28.73 9.79
C TYR A 98 4.97 -27.61 9.34
N VAL A 99 4.91 -26.59 10.20
CA VAL A 99 4.25 -25.30 9.98
C VAL A 99 5.33 -24.23 9.87
N LEU A 100 5.21 -23.28 8.94
CA LEU A 100 6.05 -22.08 8.93
C LEU A 100 5.38 -20.96 9.72
N TRP A 101 6.14 -20.29 10.58
CA TRP A 101 5.64 -19.18 11.41
C TRP A 101 6.52 -17.94 11.22
N PHE A 102 5.93 -16.84 10.79
CA PHE A 102 6.65 -15.60 10.51
C PHE A 102 6.39 -14.54 11.60
N TYR A 103 7.47 -14.02 12.19
CA TYR A 103 7.48 -12.74 12.93
C TYR A 103 8.09 -11.60 12.11
N THR A 104 8.48 -11.84 10.86
CA THR A 104 8.94 -10.79 9.94
C THR A 104 8.62 -11.16 8.48
N PRO A 105 8.04 -10.24 7.70
CA PRO A 105 7.89 -10.45 6.25
C PRO A 105 9.23 -10.58 5.52
N MET A 106 10.32 -10.02 6.05
CA MET A 106 11.62 -10.07 5.38
C MET A 106 12.12 -11.50 5.14
N ALA A 107 11.74 -12.46 5.98
CA ALA A 107 12.08 -13.87 5.82
C ALA A 107 11.24 -14.63 4.78
N LEU A 108 10.19 -14.03 4.21
CA LEU A 108 9.27 -14.69 3.26
C LEU A 108 9.97 -15.50 2.15
N PRO A 109 11.06 -15.03 1.50
CA PRO A 109 11.75 -15.81 0.47
C PRO A 109 12.29 -17.17 0.95
N LEU A 110 12.49 -17.37 2.27
CA LEU A 110 12.93 -18.65 2.82
C LEU A 110 11.84 -19.74 2.74
N ALA A 111 10.58 -19.37 2.48
CA ALA A 111 9.50 -20.33 2.21
C ALA A 111 9.59 -20.98 0.81
N GLU A 112 10.36 -20.40 -0.13
CA GLU A 112 10.37 -20.87 -1.52
C GLU A 112 10.82 -22.34 -1.65
N ASN A 113 9.93 -23.15 -2.23
CA ASN A 113 10.08 -24.60 -2.41
C ASN A 113 10.11 -25.42 -1.10
N LEU A 114 9.70 -24.82 0.03
CA LEU A 114 9.25 -25.58 1.20
C LEU A 114 7.78 -26.00 0.99
N ARG A 115 7.34 -27.05 1.70
CA ARG A 115 5.96 -27.56 1.67
C ARG A 115 5.46 -27.79 3.09
N PRO A 116 5.09 -26.73 3.82
CA PRO A 116 4.50 -26.87 5.15
C PRO A 116 3.02 -27.29 5.08
N GLN A 117 2.51 -27.79 6.20
CA GLN A 117 1.09 -28.09 6.42
C GLN A 117 0.24 -26.82 6.60
N ALA A 118 0.86 -25.72 7.06
CA ALA A 118 0.27 -24.38 7.13
C ALA A 118 1.36 -23.29 7.18
N VAL A 119 1.02 -22.08 6.75
CA VAL A 119 1.81 -20.84 6.87
C VAL A 119 1.09 -19.87 7.80
N ILE A 120 1.77 -19.45 8.87
CA ILE A 120 1.24 -18.57 9.91
C ILE A 120 2.02 -17.25 9.90
N TYR A 121 1.32 -16.13 9.96
CA TYR A 121 1.94 -14.81 10.14
C TYR A 121 1.45 -14.17 11.46
N ASP A 122 2.34 -14.02 12.44
CA ASP A 122 2.05 -13.29 13.68
C ASP A 122 2.55 -11.85 13.57
N CYS A 123 1.68 -10.99 13.07
CA CYS A 123 1.88 -9.56 12.93
C CYS A 123 1.77 -8.89 14.32
N MET A 124 2.86 -8.99 15.10
CA MET A 124 2.89 -8.45 16.47
C MET A 124 3.15 -6.94 16.56
N ASP A 125 3.85 -6.38 15.57
CA ASP A 125 4.19 -4.96 15.43
C ASP A 125 4.07 -4.56 13.94
N GLU A 126 3.72 -3.30 13.65
CA GLU A 126 3.73 -2.75 12.29
C GLU A 126 5.17 -2.43 11.86
N LEU A 127 5.92 -3.45 11.45
CA LEU A 127 7.36 -3.34 11.17
C LEU A 127 7.70 -2.33 10.06
N SER A 128 6.77 -2.03 9.15
CA SER A 128 6.96 -1.01 8.10
C SER A 128 6.95 0.43 8.63
N ALA A 129 6.48 0.66 9.86
CA ALA A 129 6.36 1.98 10.48
C ALA A 129 7.58 2.39 11.32
N PHE A 130 8.59 1.51 11.44
CA PHE A 130 9.82 1.76 12.18
C PHE A 130 10.84 2.58 11.37
N LEU A 131 11.73 3.28 12.07
CA LEU A 131 12.75 4.10 11.42
C LEU A 131 13.73 3.21 10.65
N ASN A 132 14.02 3.60 9.39
CA ASN A 132 14.86 2.84 8.45
C ASN A 132 14.35 1.41 8.13
N ALA A 133 13.03 1.17 8.19
CA ALA A 133 12.44 -0.07 7.70
C ALA A 133 12.82 -0.31 6.21
N PRO A 134 13.23 -1.55 5.81
CA PRO A 134 13.57 -1.85 4.42
C PRO A 134 12.38 -1.62 3.48
N PRO A 135 12.55 -1.01 2.29
CA PRO A 135 11.45 -0.76 1.35
C PRO A 135 10.67 -2.02 0.96
N GLU A 136 11.36 -3.15 0.86
CA GLU A 136 10.84 -4.45 0.47
C GLU A 136 9.89 -5.04 1.53
N LEU A 137 9.89 -4.51 2.76
CA LEU A 137 9.11 -5.06 3.87
C LEU A 137 7.60 -4.92 3.61
N LEU A 138 7.16 -3.80 3.02
CA LEU A 138 5.74 -3.59 2.66
C LEU A 138 5.28 -4.57 1.57
N GLU A 139 6.13 -4.82 0.57
CA GLU A 139 5.84 -5.75 -0.53
C GLU A 139 5.78 -7.19 0.00
N ARG A 140 6.77 -7.58 0.81
CA ARG A 140 6.81 -8.90 1.46
C ARG A 140 5.66 -9.08 2.45
N GLU A 141 5.19 -8.03 3.15
CA GLU A 141 3.99 -8.15 3.97
C GLU A 141 2.75 -8.41 3.10
N ALA A 142 2.58 -7.65 2.02
CA ALA A 142 1.46 -7.84 1.10
C ALA A 142 1.48 -9.20 0.40
N ALA A 143 2.65 -9.82 0.22
CA ALA A 143 2.79 -11.18 -0.28
C ALA A 143 2.55 -12.24 0.82
N LEU A 144 3.11 -12.07 2.02
CA LEU A 144 2.91 -12.97 3.16
C LEU A 144 1.45 -13.01 3.63
N LEU A 145 0.74 -11.89 3.60
CA LEU A 145 -0.71 -11.81 3.87
C LEU A 145 -1.58 -12.51 2.80
N LYS A 146 -1.04 -12.83 1.62
CA LYS A 146 -1.70 -13.67 0.60
C LYS A 146 -1.33 -15.15 0.72
N LEU A 147 -0.15 -15.45 1.29
CA LEU A 147 0.41 -16.81 1.40
C LEU A 147 0.05 -17.50 2.73
N ALA A 148 -0.14 -16.74 3.81
CA ALA A 148 -0.52 -17.29 5.11
C ALA A 148 -1.94 -17.88 5.06
N ASP A 149 -2.15 -19.04 5.67
CA ASP A 149 -3.48 -19.62 5.91
C ASP A 149 -4.17 -18.94 7.10
N LEU A 150 -3.38 -18.33 7.99
CA LEU A 150 -3.82 -17.78 9.26
C LEU A 150 -2.93 -16.60 9.68
N VAL A 151 -3.58 -15.49 10.03
CA VAL A 151 -2.90 -14.25 10.45
C VAL A 151 -3.30 -13.90 11.88
N PHE A 152 -2.30 -13.80 12.75
CA PHE A 152 -2.45 -13.29 14.11
C PHE A 152 -2.02 -11.82 14.17
N THR A 153 -2.64 -11.04 15.05
CA THR A 153 -2.32 -9.63 15.26
C THR A 153 -2.13 -9.31 16.75
N GLY A 154 -1.11 -8.52 17.07
CA GLY A 154 -0.67 -8.24 18.44
C GLY A 154 -1.52 -7.26 19.26
N GLY A 155 -2.50 -6.59 18.64
CA GLY A 155 -3.36 -5.61 19.31
C GLY A 155 -4.59 -5.19 18.49
N PRO A 156 -5.66 -4.66 19.12
CA PRO A 156 -6.90 -4.27 18.44
C PRO A 156 -6.74 -3.23 17.34
N SER A 157 -5.79 -2.29 17.44
CA SER A 157 -5.48 -1.32 16.38
C SER A 157 -4.91 -1.99 15.13
N LEU A 158 -3.97 -2.91 15.32
CA LEU A 158 -3.33 -3.68 14.25
C LEU A 158 -4.32 -4.67 13.62
N TYR A 159 -5.18 -5.31 14.42
CA TYR A 159 -6.31 -6.11 13.92
C TYR A 159 -7.21 -5.29 12.98
N ARG A 160 -7.63 -4.09 13.41
CA ARG A 160 -8.43 -3.17 12.58
C ARG A 160 -7.74 -2.81 11.25
N ALA A 161 -6.41 -2.77 11.20
CA ALA A 161 -5.63 -2.46 10.00
C ALA A 161 -5.37 -3.67 9.06
N LYS A 162 -5.43 -4.92 9.56
CA LYS A 162 -5.17 -6.13 8.74
C LYS A 162 -6.42 -6.98 8.45
N LYS A 163 -7.52 -6.86 9.19
CA LYS A 163 -8.74 -7.69 9.06
C LYS A 163 -9.39 -7.69 7.66
N ASP A 164 -9.22 -6.61 6.89
CA ASP A 164 -9.79 -6.47 5.54
C ASP A 164 -8.75 -6.81 4.43
N ARG A 165 -7.58 -7.36 4.82
CA ARG A 165 -6.47 -7.74 3.92
C ARG A 165 -6.25 -9.26 3.81
N HIS A 166 -6.90 -10.06 4.66
CA HIS A 166 -6.83 -11.53 4.66
C HIS A 166 -8.13 -12.11 5.27
N PRO A 167 -8.68 -13.25 4.80
CA PRO A 167 -9.97 -13.79 5.29
C PRO A 167 -9.96 -14.42 6.70
N ASP A 168 -8.84 -15.00 7.16
CA ASP A 168 -8.74 -15.66 8.47
C ASP A 168 -7.74 -14.90 9.37
N VAL A 169 -8.21 -13.79 9.97
CA VAL A 169 -7.40 -12.88 10.80
C VAL A 169 -7.95 -12.85 12.22
N HIS A 170 -7.07 -13.01 13.22
CA HIS A 170 -7.45 -13.04 14.63
C HIS A 170 -6.68 -12.01 15.46
N CYS A 171 -7.38 -11.37 16.40
CA CYS A 171 -6.80 -10.43 17.35
C CYS A 171 -6.40 -11.18 18.63
N PHE A 172 -5.10 -11.27 18.90
CA PHE A 172 -4.57 -11.81 20.15
C PHE A 172 -3.73 -10.73 20.84
N PRO A 173 -4.35 -9.85 21.65
CA PRO A 173 -3.64 -8.80 22.38
C PRO A 173 -2.57 -9.37 23.32
N SER A 174 -1.64 -8.51 23.73
CA SER A 174 -0.65 -8.83 24.77
C SER A 174 -1.29 -9.41 26.05
N SER A 175 -0.74 -10.52 26.53
CA SER A 175 -1.05 -11.13 27.85
C SER A 175 0.08 -10.83 28.85
N VAL A 176 -0.03 -11.33 30.09
CA VAL A 176 0.97 -11.09 31.15
C VAL A 176 1.25 -12.31 32.02
N ASP A 177 2.49 -12.47 32.48
CA ASP A 177 2.84 -13.36 33.59
C ASP A 177 2.50 -12.69 34.94
N ALA A 178 1.22 -12.74 35.30
CA ALA A 178 0.72 -12.12 36.53
C ALA A 178 1.37 -12.69 37.82
N PRO A 179 1.68 -14.00 37.94
CA PRO A 179 2.47 -14.53 39.06
C PRO A 179 3.89 -13.96 39.15
N HIS A 180 4.58 -13.74 38.02
CA HIS A 180 5.92 -13.18 38.02
C HIS A 180 5.95 -11.72 38.47
N PHE A 181 5.17 -10.86 37.82
CA PHE A 181 5.12 -9.43 38.18
C PHE A 181 4.40 -9.17 39.51
N GLY A 182 3.52 -10.09 39.92
CA GLY A 182 2.87 -10.10 41.25
C GLY A 182 3.86 -10.13 42.43
N LYS A 183 5.12 -10.57 42.22
CA LYS A 183 6.18 -10.53 43.24
C LYS A 183 6.51 -9.11 43.71
N ALA A 184 6.20 -8.07 42.91
CA ALA A 184 6.38 -6.68 43.29
C ALA A 184 5.37 -6.17 44.34
N ARG A 185 4.27 -6.91 44.59
CA ARG A 185 3.20 -6.51 45.52
C ARG A 185 3.64 -6.64 46.98
N GLY A 186 4.09 -5.53 47.56
CA GLY A 186 4.43 -5.47 48.98
C GLY A 186 5.74 -6.17 49.36
N SER A 187 6.62 -6.44 48.40
CA SER A 187 7.98 -6.89 48.68
C SER A 187 8.74 -5.83 49.48
N SER A 188 9.43 -6.24 50.54
CA SER A 188 10.43 -5.41 51.26
C SER A 188 11.83 -5.53 50.66
N SER A 189 11.98 -6.23 49.54
CA SER A 189 13.23 -6.43 48.79
C SER A 189 13.06 -5.86 47.39
N GLU A 190 13.77 -4.78 47.11
CA GLU A 190 13.83 -4.10 45.80
C GLU A 190 15.19 -4.32 45.14
N ALA A 191 15.33 -3.95 43.86
CA ALA A 191 16.58 -4.09 43.13
C ALA A 191 17.72 -3.29 43.82
N PRO A 192 18.89 -3.89 44.12
CA PRO A 192 19.98 -3.20 44.82
C PRO A 192 20.42 -1.89 44.14
N ASP A 193 20.45 -1.88 42.82
CA ASP A 193 20.85 -0.75 41.98
C ASP A 193 20.04 0.53 42.22
N GLN A 194 18.76 0.42 42.60
CA GLN A 194 17.90 1.58 42.90
C GLN A 194 17.77 1.88 44.41
N ALA A 195 18.25 1.00 45.29
CA ALA A 195 17.96 1.07 46.73
C ALA A 195 18.53 2.31 47.43
N GLY A 196 19.58 2.92 46.87
CA GLY A 196 20.16 4.18 47.36
C GLY A 196 19.43 5.44 46.89
N LEU A 197 18.45 5.35 45.99
CA LEU A 197 17.75 6.51 45.42
C LEU A 197 16.56 6.93 46.31
N PRO A 198 16.34 8.25 46.52
CA PRO A 198 15.18 8.74 47.28
C PRO A 198 13.85 8.48 46.56
N HIS A 199 12.75 8.64 47.29
CA HIS A 199 11.39 8.64 46.74
C HIS A 199 10.90 10.08 46.51
N PRO A 200 9.98 10.32 45.55
CA PRO A 200 9.29 9.32 44.73
C PRO A 200 10.13 8.81 43.55
N ARG A 201 9.90 7.55 43.17
CA ARG A 201 10.56 6.87 42.06
C ARG A 201 9.56 6.53 40.94
N LEU A 202 9.77 7.07 39.75
CA LEU A 202 8.90 6.92 38.58
C LEU A 202 9.66 6.11 37.52
N GLY A 203 9.15 4.94 37.13
CA GLY A 203 9.94 3.98 36.35
C GLY A 203 9.32 3.50 35.04
N PHE A 204 10.16 3.31 34.03
CA PHE A 204 9.88 2.56 32.80
C PHE A 204 10.88 1.43 32.67
N PHE A 205 10.43 0.24 32.24
CA PHE A 205 11.34 -0.76 31.67
C PHE A 205 10.92 -1.16 30.26
N GLY A 206 11.90 -1.57 29.47
CA GLY A 206 11.71 -1.95 28.07
C GLY A 206 12.84 -1.43 27.18
N VAL A 207 12.73 -1.71 25.88
CA VAL A 207 13.67 -1.18 24.89
C VAL A 207 13.57 0.36 24.87
N ILE A 208 14.72 1.04 24.89
CA ILE A 208 14.86 2.49 24.82
C ILE A 208 15.26 2.81 23.37
N ASP A 209 14.27 3.12 22.54
CA ASP A 209 14.39 3.32 21.09
C ASP A 209 13.49 4.48 20.58
N GLU A 210 13.30 4.60 19.27
CA GLU A 210 12.54 5.67 18.59
C GLU A 210 11.05 5.76 18.98
N ARG A 211 10.54 4.79 19.76
CA ARG A 211 9.18 4.80 20.31
C ARG A 211 9.06 5.62 21.59
N LEU A 212 10.14 6.00 22.26
CA LEU A 212 10.09 6.83 23.48
C LEU A 212 10.19 8.33 23.18
N ASP A 213 9.40 9.13 23.89
CA ASP A 213 9.50 10.58 23.84
C ASP A 213 10.61 11.07 24.76
N LEU A 214 11.80 11.27 24.18
CA LEU A 214 12.97 11.77 24.91
C LEU A 214 12.79 13.22 25.40
N ASN A 215 11.97 14.02 24.72
CA ASN A 215 11.66 15.40 25.13
C ASN A 215 10.70 15.42 26.32
N LEU A 216 9.69 14.53 26.35
CA LEU A 216 8.85 14.29 27.53
C LEU A 216 9.68 13.87 28.74
N LEU A 217 10.66 12.96 28.55
CA LEU A 217 11.56 12.53 29.64
C LEU A 217 12.46 13.67 30.14
N ASP A 218 12.97 14.52 29.24
CA ASP A 218 13.76 15.70 29.60
C ASP A 218 12.95 16.70 30.44
N GLN A 219 11.73 17.03 29.99
CA GLN A 219 10.85 17.97 30.68
C GLN A 219 10.33 17.42 32.02
N LEU A 220 10.02 16.12 32.09
CA LEU A 220 9.64 15.42 33.33
C LEU A 220 10.78 15.50 34.38
N ALA A 221 12.03 15.28 33.95
CA ALA A 221 13.20 15.35 34.82
C ALA A 221 13.52 16.79 35.29
N ALA A 222 13.40 17.76 34.38
CA ALA A 222 13.66 19.18 34.66
C ALA A 222 12.60 19.82 35.57
N SER A 223 11.32 19.43 35.43
CA SER A 223 10.21 20.02 36.19
C SER A 223 10.16 19.55 37.65
N HIS A 224 10.59 18.31 37.92
CA HIS A 224 10.62 17.72 39.26
C HIS A 224 12.00 17.15 39.62
N PRO A 225 12.98 17.99 40.00
CA PRO A 225 14.32 17.54 40.38
C PRO A 225 14.37 16.59 41.60
N GLU A 226 13.29 16.55 42.39
CA GLU A 226 13.12 15.64 43.53
C GLU A 226 12.64 14.24 43.11
N TRP A 227 11.90 14.12 42.00
CA TRP A 227 11.45 12.84 41.45
C TRP A 227 12.62 12.10 40.81
N GLN A 228 12.82 10.84 41.19
CA GLN A 228 13.80 9.98 40.53
C GLN A 228 13.11 9.26 39.36
N ILE A 229 13.68 9.37 38.16
CA ILE A 229 13.15 8.74 36.95
C ILE A 229 14.07 7.58 36.56
N LEU A 230 13.53 6.36 36.48
CA LEU A 230 14.29 5.13 36.34
C LEU A 230 13.99 4.46 35.00
N MET A 231 15.00 4.38 34.13
CA MET A 231 14.91 3.81 32.78
C MET A 231 15.70 2.50 32.73
N VAL A 232 14.98 1.36 32.68
CA VAL A 232 15.57 0.02 32.77
C VAL A 232 15.42 -0.72 31.44
N GLY A 233 16.49 -0.75 30.64
CA GLY A 233 16.55 -1.55 29.43
C GLY A 233 17.69 -1.18 28.48
N PRO A 234 17.83 -1.92 27.36
CA PRO A 234 18.84 -1.64 26.34
C PRO A 234 18.47 -0.39 25.54
N VAL A 235 19.48 0.44 25.24
CA VAL A 235 19.39 1.55 24.30
C VAL A 235 19.77 1.03 22.92
N VAL A 236 18.88 1.14 21.93
CA VAL A 236 19.10 0.66 20.56
C VAL A 236 18.46 1.59 19.53
N LYS A 237 18.94 1.53 18.29
CA LYS A 237 18.48 2.29 17.10
C LYS A 237 18.63 3.83 17.18
N ILE A 238 18.56 4.41 18.37
CA ILE A 238 18.92 5.80 18.66
C ILE A 238 20.39 5.90 19.12
N ASP A 239 21.01 7.06 18.91
CA ASP A 239 22.34 7.36 19.44
C ASP A 239 22.25 7.64 20.96
N PRO A 240 22.98 6.89 21.82
CA PRO A 240 23.03 7.14 23.27
C PRO A 240 23.50 8.54 23.69
N ALA A 241 24.12 9.32 22.79
CA ALA A 241 24.43 10.73 23.02
C ALA A 241 23.19 11.64 23.02
N THR A 242 22.08 11.23 22.39
CA THR A 242 20.82 11.99 22.31
C THR A 242 19.92 11.83 23.55
N LEU A 243 20.25 10.92 24.46
CA LEU A 243 19.51 10.70 25.70
C LEU A 243 19.62 11.92 26.63
N PRO A 244 18.51 12.44 27.19
CA PRO A 244 18.54 13.54 28.15
C PRO A 244 19.30 13.17 29.42
N ARG A 245 19.93 14.17 30.07
CA ARG A 245 20.88 13.95 31.17
C ARG A 245 20.62 14.89 32.35
N HIS A 246 19.88 14.40 33.33
CA HIS A 246 19.61 15.10 34.59
C HIS A 246 20.11 14.29 35.78
N LYS A 247 20.34 14.94 36.93
CA LYS A 247 20.89 14.28 38.14
C LYS A 247 19.94 13.24 38.76
N ASN A 248 18.66 13.33 38.40
CA ASN A 248 17.55 12.50 38.87
C ASN A 248 17.03 11.53 37.80
N LEU A 249 17.68 11.46 36.62
CA LEU A 249 17.30 10.57 35.52
C LEU A 249 18.37 9.47 35.35
N HIS A 250 17.98 8.22 35.61
CA HIS A 250 18.88 7.08 35.82
C HIS A 250 18.65 6.00 34.76
N TYR A 251 19.69 5.65 34.00
CA TYR A 251 19.66 4.59 32.99
C TYR A 251 20.38 3.34 33.50
N PHE A 252 19.65 2.24 33.71
CA PHE A 252 20.19 1.00 34.33
C PHE A 252 20.70 -0.05 33.34
N GLY A 253 20.55 0.20 32.03
CA GLY A 253 20.87 -0.76 30.97
C GLY A 253 19.93 -1.96 30.93
N GLN A 254 20.25 -2.93 30.08
CA GLN A 254 19.51 -4.19 29.95
C GLN A 254 19.59 -5.00 31.26
N ARG A 255 18.48 -5.63 31.65
CA ARG A 255 18.37 -6.52 32.82
C ARG A 255 17.62 -7.79 32.45
N GLY A 256 17.91 -8.87 33.16
CA GLY A 256 17.21 -10.13 33.00
C GLY A 256 15.75 -10.01 33.39
N TYR A 257 14.86 -10.69 32.65
CA TYR A 257 13.41 -10.69 32.92
C TYR A 257 13.08 -11.06 34.38
N ALA A 258 13.91 -11.91 35.00
CA ALA A 258 13.82 -12.31 36.41
C ALA A 258 13.96 -11.14 37.41
N GLU A 259 14.69 -10.08 37.07
CA GLU A 259 15.01 -8.94 37.94
C GLU A 259 13.92 -7.84 37.94
N LEU A 260 13.12 -7.74 36.87
CA LEU A 260 12.17 -6.65 36.64
C LEU A 260 11.15 -6.44 37.78
N PRO A 261 10.59 -7.47 38.45
CA PRO A 261 9.73 -7.29 39.61
C PRO A 261 10.43 -6.62 40.80
N GLY A 262 11.75 -6.75 40.93
CA GLY A 262 12.56 -6.10 41.96
C GLY A 262 12.71 -4.59 41.73
N PHE A 263 12.80 -4.16 40.47
CA PHE A 263 12.72 -2.73 40.13
C PHE A 263 11.30 -2.20 40.41
N LEU A 264 10.26 -2.87 39.88
CA LEU A 264 8.86 -2.51 40.12
C LEU A 264 8.50 -2.38 41.61
N ALA A 265 9.00 -3.27 42.47
CA ALA A 265 8.74 -3.24 43.91
C ALA A 265 8.98 -1.85 44.51
N GLY A 266 10.09 -1.21 44.13
CA GLY A 266 10.52 0.11 44.64
C GLY A 266 10.03 1.33 43.86
N TRP A 267 9.15 1.18 42.86
CA TRP A 267 8.58 2.31 42.10
C TRP A 267 7.25 2.79 42.69
N ASP A 268 7.01 4.09 42.69
CA ASP A 268 5.75 4.72 43.12
C ASP A 268 4.77 4.88 41.96
N VAL A 269 5.28 5.16 40.75
CA VAL A 269 4.50 5.28 39.51
C VAL A 269 5.23 4.56 38.37
N CYS A 270 4.49 3.90 37.49
CA CYS A 270 5.04 3.30 36.28
C CYS A 270 4.69 4.16 35.05
N LEU A 271 5.67 4.37 34.18
CA LEU A 271 5.59 5.27 33.03
C LEU A 271 5.47 4.48 31.72
N LEU A 272 4.69 5.02 30.79
CA LEU A 272 4.64 4.64 29.37
C LEU A 272 4.81 5.92 28.51
N PRO A 273 6.03 6.51 28.48
CA PRO A 273 6.30 7.80 27.84
C PRO A 273 6.59 7.61 26.35
N PHE A 274 5.62 7.06 25.62
CA PHE A 274 5.78 6.78 24.18
C PHE A 274 5.57 8.04 23.35
N ALA A 275 6.44 8.28 22.38
CA ALA A 275 6.25 9.31 21.36
C ALA A 275 4.97 9.03 20.56
N ARG A 276 4.34 10.06 19.99
CA ARG A 276 3.19 9.90 19.09
C ARG A 276 3.66 9.97 17.64
N ASN A 277 4.17 8.84 17.12
CA ASN A 277 4.70 8.70 15.77
C ASN A 277 4.18 7.42 15.08
N GLN A 278 4.63 7.14 13.85
CA GLN A 278 4.15 5.97 13.08
C GLN A 278 4.52 4.64 13.77
N SER A 279 5.73 4.50 14.32
CA SER A 279 6.19 3.28 15.01
C SER A 279 5.43 2.97 16.30
N THR A 280 4.66 3.93 16.83
CA THR A 280 3.79 3.78 18.01
C THR A 280 2.30 3.71 17.66
N LYS A 281 1.91 3.90 16.39
CA LYS A 281 0.51 4.00 15.95
C LYS A 281 -0.31 2.73 16.22
N PHE A 282 0.36 1.57 16.24
CA PHE A 282 -0.25 0.24 16.33
C PHE A 282 0.29 -0.64 17.48
N ILE A 283 1.00 -0.06 18.46
CA ILE A 283 1.59 -0.86 19.56
C ILE A 283 0.55 -1.17 20.65
N SER A 284 0.60 -2.39 21.20
CA SER A 284 -0.19 -2.83 22.35
C SER A 284 0.72 -3.24 23.51
N PRO A 285 1.21 -2.29 24.34
CA PRO A 285 2.33 -2.52 25.26
C PRO A 285 1.99 -3.49 26.41
N THR A 286 2.70 -4.63 26.47
CA THR A 286 2.63 -5.63 27.56
C THR A 286 2.75 -4.98 28.95
N LYS A 287 3.64 -3.99 29.05
CA LYS A 287 3.96 -3.18 30.25
C LYS A 287 2.73 -2.67 30.99
N THR A 288 1.68 -2.31 30.25
CA THR A 288 0.39 -1.91 30.81
C THR A 288 -0.14 -2.97 31.78
N LEU A 289 -0.18 -4.24 31.37
CA LEU A 289 -0.63 -5.36 32.19
C LEU A 289 0.42 -5.79 33.23
N GLU A 290 1.71 -5.66 32.91
CA GLU A 290 2.81 -5.97 33.85
C GLU A 290 2.79 -5.03 35.06
N TYR A 291 2.50 -3.74 34.85
CA TYR A 291 2.35 -2.73 35.90
C TYR A 291 1.04 -2.90 36.69
N MET A 292 -0.07 -3.30 36.02
CA MET A 292 -1.29 -3.73 36.73
C MET A 292 -1.02 -4.96 37.60
N ALA A 293 -0.24 -5.93 37.10
CA ALA A 293 0.14 -7.13 37.84
C ALA A 293 1.06 -6.82 39.04
N ALA A 294 1.81 -5.71 39.01
CA ALA A 294 2.55 -5.17 40.14
C ALA A 294 1.70 -4.31 41.11
N GLU A 295 0.43 -4.04 40.79
CA GLU A 295 -0.48 -3.16 41.54
C GLU A 295 0.03 -1.71 41.72
N LYS A 296 0.70 -1.19 40.68
CA LYS A 296 1.27 0.16 40.62
C LYS A 296 0.40 1.09 39.75
N PRO A 297 0.29 2.41 40.08
CA PRO A 297 -0.39 3.35 39.21
C PRO A 297 0.43 3.60 37.94
N ILE A 298 -0.27 3.80 36.82
CA ILE A 298 0.33 3.91 35.48
C ILE A 298 0.02 5.28 34.90
N VAL A 299 1.03 5.94 34.30
CA VAL A 299 0.87 7.16 33.51
C VAL A 299 1.39 6.90 32.09
N SER A 300 0.60 7.25 31.08
CA SER A 300 0.86 6.95 29.67
C SER A 300 0.58 8.15 28.78
N THR A 301 1.32 8.26 27.67
CA THR A 301 0.83 9.01 26.52
C THR A 301 -0.36 8.27 25.87
N PRO A 302 -1.26 8.94 25.14
CA PRO A 302 -2.49 8.34 24.62
C PRO A 302 -2.23 7.44 23.39
N ILE A 303 -1.60 6.28 23.64
CA ILE A 303 -1.48 5.17 22.69
C ILE A 303 -2.85 4.48 22.56
N THR A 304 -3.31 4.22 21.33
CA THR A 304 -4.66 3.71 21.02
C THR A 304 -5.04 2.48 21.86
N ASP A 305 -4.23 1.42 21.81
CA ASP A 305 -4.50 0.15 22.50
C ASP A 305 -4.14 0.19 24.02
N VAL A 306 -3.87 1.38 24.57
CA VAL A 306 -3.84 1.67 26.02
C VAL A 306 -5.02 2.56 26.42
N ALA A 307 -5.29 3.61 25.64
CA ALA A 307 -6.30 4.61 25.92
C ALA A 307 -7.73 4.07 25.72
N GLU A 308 -8.01 3.36 24.62
CA GLU A 308 -9.34 2.77 24.39
C GLU A 308 -9.73 1.75 25.48
N PRO A 309 -8.91 0.75 25.84
CA PRO A 309 -9.29 -0.27 26.82
C PRO A 309 -9.08 0.10 28.29
N TYR A 310 -8.21 1.07 28.64
CA TYR A 310 -7.76 1.28 30.03
C TYR A 310 -7.78 2.74 30.54
N ALA A 311 -8.41 3.69 29.84
CA ALA A 311 -8.48 5.10 30.27
C ALA A 311 -9.10 5.34 31.67
N ASP A 312 -9.85 4.38 32.22
CA ASP A 312 -10.44 4.45 33.55
C ASP A 312 -9.59 3.78 34.66
N ILE A 313 -8.39 3.30 34.28
CA ILE A 313 -7.35 2.69 35.14
C ILE A 313 -6.03 3.48 35.05
N VAL A 314 -5.64 3.87 33.83
CA VAL A 314 -4.37 4.53 33.46
C VAL A 314 -4.57 6.05 33.39
N TYR A 315 -3.63 6.82 33.93
CA TYR A 315 -3.59 8.28 33.73
C TYR A 315 -3.04 8.60 32.34
N LEU A 316 -3.81 9.35 31.54
CA LEU A 316 -3.41 9.74 30.19
C LEU A 316 -2.96 11.21 30.14
N GLY A 317 -1.81 11.47 29.51
CA GLY A 317 -1.29 12.82 29.25
C GLY A 317 -0.93 12.99 27.77
N SER A 318 -1.63 13.88 27.07
CA SER A 318 -1.42 14.16 25.63
C SER A 318 -0.28 15.14 25.33
N THR A 319 0.17 15.89 26.34
CA THR A 319 1.31 16.82 26.31
C THR A 319 2.21 16.57 27.52
N PRO A 320 3.45 17.09 27.58
CA PRO A 320 4.32 16.95 28.74
C PRO A 320 3.70 17.44 30.04
N GLU A 321 3.03 18.59 30.02
CA GLU A 321 2.38 19.18 31.19
C GLU A 321 1.21 18.30 31.68
N ALA A 322 0.41 17.75 30.74
CA ALA A 322 -0.68 16.83 31.06
C ALA A 322 -0.16 15.48 31.60
N PHE A 323 0.99 15.01 31.12
CA PHE A 323 1.64 13.78 31.58
C PHE A 323 2.26 13.97 32.98
N ILE A 324 2.97 15.08 33.22
CA ILE A 324 3.48 15.48 34.54
C ILE A 324 2.33 15.58 35.55
N ALA A 325 1.24 16.28 35.20
CA ALA A 325 0.05 16.36 36.03
C ALA A 325 -0.64 14.99 36.23
N GLY A 326 -0.43 14.03 35.32
CA GLY A 326 -0.79 12.63 35.49
C GLY A 326 0.04 11.93 36.57
N CYS A 327 1.36 12.15 36.58
CA CYS A 327 2.27 11.68 37.62
C CYS A 327 1.95 12.30 38.99
N GLU A 328 1.66 13.60 39.07
CA GLU A 328 1.22 14.25 40.31
C GLU A 328 -0.05 13.60 40.87
N LYS A 329 -1.07 13.37 40.02
CA LYS A 329 -2.33 12.70 40.42
C LYS A 329 -2.13 11.24 40.79
N ALA A 330 -1.16 10.55 40.18
CA ALA A 330 -0.78 9.18 40.55
C ALA A 330 -0.16 9.14 41.96
N LEU A 331 0.76 10.06 42.27
CA LEU A 331 1.40 10.19 43.59
C LEU A 331 0.41 10.66 44.67
N ALA A 332 -0.46 11.62 44.36
CA ALA A 332 -1.45 12.18 45.28
C ALA A 332 -2.76 11.38 45.38
N SER A 333 -2.86 10.19 44.74
CA SER A 333 -4.06 9.35 44.73
C SER A 333 -4.56 9.02 46.15
N SER A 334 -5.85 9.25 46.42
CA SER A 334 -6.42 8.88 47.72
C SER A 334 -6.47 7.36 47.91
N ARG A 335 -6.59 6.91 49.17
CA ARG A 335 -6.75 5.49 49.48
C ARG A 335 -7.99 4.88 48.80
N ALA A 336 -9.07 5.65 48.64
CA ALA A 336 -10.29 5.19 47.98
C ALA A 336 -10.07 5.00 46.47
N ASP A 337 -9.44 5.98 45.80
CA ASP A 337 -9.13 5.91 44.37
C ASP A 337 -8.18 4.76 44.07
N ARG A 338 -7.15 4.57 44.91
CA ARG A 338 -6.23 3.44 44.82
C ARG A 338 -6.97 2.11 44.97
N THR A 339 -7.83 1.93 45.97
CA THR A 339 -8.62 0.70 46.14
C THR A 339 -9.57 0.46 44.96
N SER A 340 -10.20 1.50 44.40
CA SER A 340 -11.05 1.39 43.20
C SER A 340 -10.24 0.94 41.98
N ARG A 341 -9.10 1.59 41.71
CA ARG A 341 -8.19 1.26 40.60
C ARG A 341 -7.68 -0.18 40.71
N LEU A 342 -7.28 -0.62 41.90
CA LEU A 342 -6.81 -1.99 42.14
C LEU A 342 -7.88 -3.05 41.89
N ALA A 343 -9.16 -2.76 42.14
CA ALA A 343 -10.24 -3.67 41.80
C ALA A 343 -10.36 -3.87 40.27
N LYS A 344 -10.32 -2.77 39.50
CA LYS A 344 -10.34 -2.81 38.03
C LYS A 344 -9.13 -3.53 37.44
N MET A 345 -7.93 -3.23 37.94
CA MET A 345 -6.69 -3.91 37.53
C MET A 345 -6.80 -5.43 37.70
N ARG A 346 -7.35 -5.89 38.82
CA ARG A 346 -7.54 -7.33 39.08
C ARG A 346 -8.60 -7.97 38.17
N ASP A 347 -9.66 -7.25 37.81
CA ASP A 347 -10.68 -7.72 36.86
C ASP A 347 -10.13 -7.84 35.43
N VAL A 348 -9.28 -6.90 34.98
CA VAL A 348 -8.55 -7.03 33.70
C VAL A 348 -7.63 -8.25 33.73
N LEU A 349 -6.78 -8.37 34.75
CA LEU A 349 -5.82 -9.47 34.89
C LEU A 349 -6.49 -10.85 34.96
N ALA A 350 -7.68 -10.96 35.57
CA ALA A 350 -8.44 -12.20 35.65
C ALA A 350 -8.96 -12.71 34.30
N ARG A 351 -8.88 -11.88 33.24
CA ARG A 351 -9.35 -12.18 31.87
C ARG A 351 -8.21 -12.37 30.87
N THR A 352 -6.94 -12.28 31.31
CA THR A 352 -5.75 -12.39 30.46
C THR A 352 -4.85 -13.53 30.95
N SER A 353 -4.42 -14.41 30.05
CA SER A 353 -3.41 -15.45 30.34
C SER A 353 -2.66 -15.84 29.08
N TRP A 354 -1.33 -15.87 29.14
CA TRP A 354 -0.50 -16.42 28.06
C TRP A 354 -0.78 -17.90 27.79
N ASP A 355 -1.21 -18.66 28.80
CA ASP A 355 -1.55 -20.07 28.66
C ASP A 355 -2.84 -20.23 27.84
N GLN A 356 -3.85 -19.38 28.08
CA GLN A 356 -5.06 -19.34 27.27
C GLN A 356 -4.76 -18.86 25.85
N THR A 357 -4.04 -17.73 25.69
CA THR A 357 -3.65 -17.20 24.39
C THR A 357 -2.91 -18.25 23.54
N ALA A 358 -1.98 -19.00 24.13
CA ALA A 358 -1.26 -20.06 23.41
C ALA A 358 -2.16 -21.25 23.03
N ASN A 359 -3.10 -21.67 23.89
CA ASN A 359 -4.08 -22.72 23.57
C ASN A 359 -5.02 -22.29 22.43
N ASP A 360 -5.54 -21.07 22.47
CA ASP A 360 -6.47 -20.53 21.47
C ASP A 360 -5.79 -20.41 20.09
N MET A 361 -4.54 -19.95 20.06
CA MET A 361 -3.73 -19.89 18.84
C MET A 361 -3.41 -21.29 18.31
N GLU A 362 -3.12 -22.26 19.18
CA GLU A 362 -2.88 -23.65 18.77
C GLU A 362 -4.12 -24.32 18.17
N GLU A 363 -5.32 -24.11 18.74
CA GLU A 363 -6.56 -24.67 18.17
C GLU A 363 -6.77 -24.18 16.74
N LEU A 364 -6.51 -22.90 16.47
CA LEU A 364 -6.60 -22.33 15.13
C LEU A 364 -5.52 -22.87 14.18
N VAL A 365 -4.28 -23.09 14.64
CA VAL A 365 -3.20 -23.72 13.85
C VAL A 365 -3.56 -25.17 13.50
N LEU A 366 -3.98 -25.97 14.47
CA LEU A 366 -4.39 -27.38 14.26
C LEU A 366 -5.59 -27.48 13.32
N LYS A 367 -6.55 -26.55 13.45
CA LYS A 367 -7.68 -26.40 12.52
C LYS A 367 -7.21 -26.02 11.11
N SER A 368 -6.17 -25.20 10.96
CA SER A 368 -5.58 -24.85 9.67
C SER A 368 -4.93 -26.07 8.99
N ILE A 369 -4.06 -26.79 9.69
CA ILE A 369 -3.46 -28.07 9.25
C ILE A 369 -4.57 -29.05 8.80
N SER A 370 -5.66 -29.11 9.57
CA SER A 370 -6.80 -29.99 9.28
C SER A 370 -7.63 -29.56 8.06
N LYS A 371 -7.64 -28.26 7.68
CA LYS A 371 -8.21 -27.83 6.39
C LYS A 371 -7.33 -28.32 5.25
N SER A 372 -6.02 -28.06 5.31
CA SER A 372 -5.04 -28.41 4.28
C SER A 372 -5.05 -29.91 3.96
N ALA A 373 -5.09 -30.75 5.00
CA ALA A 373 -5.12 -32.21 4.88
C ALA A 373 -6.45 -32.81 4.36
N ASN A 374 -7.47 -31.99 4.07
CA ASN A 374 -8.73 -32.43 3.46
C ASN A 374 -8.94 -31.89 2.04
N LEU A 375 -7.94 -31.21 1.47
CA LEU A 375 -7.87 -30.96 0.03
C LEU A 375 -7.30 -32.22 -0.66
N PRO A 376 -7.77 -32.60 -1.87
CA PRO A 376 -7.14 -33.68 -2.62
C PRO A 376 -5.68 -33.35 -2.95
N ASP A 377 -4.77 -34.33 -2.82
CA ASP A 377 -3.35 -34.20 -3.18
C ASP A 377 -3.22 -33.73 -4.65
N GLY A 378 -2.78 -32.48 -4.86
CA GLY A 378 -2.93 -31.88 -6.19
C GLY A 378 -2.22 -30.55 -6.47
N VAL A 379 -1.27 -30.08 -5.65
CA VAL A 379 -0.41 -28.93 -6.03
C VAL A 379 1.04 -29.12 -5.54
N PHE A 380 1.99 -28.68 -6.35
CA PHE A 380 3.44 -28.62 -6.10
C PHE A 380 4.17 -29.95 -5.83
N ALA A 381 4.72 -30.55 -6.89
CA ALA A 381 5.89 -31.42 -6.81
C ALA A 381 6.81 -31.22 -8.04
N PRO A 382 8.02 -30.62 -7.90
CA PRO A 382 8.96 -30.51 -9.02
C PRO A 382 9.79 -31.80 -9.15
N THR A 383 9.61 -32.52 -10.27
CA THR A 383 10.36 -33.74 -10.59
C THR A 383 11.42 -33.49 -11.67
N HIS A 384 12.65 -33.18 -11.24
CA HIS A 384 13.82 -33.14 -12.13
C HIS A 384 14.96 -34.04 -11.65
N THR A 385 15.14 -35.16 -12.34
CA THR A 385 16.41 -35.91 -12.39
C THR A 385 16.65 -36.37 -13.83
N THR A 386 17.24 -35.49 -14.64
CA THR A 386 17.59 -35.80 -16.04
C THR A 386 19.03 -36.30 -16.11
N THR A 387 19.21 -37.63 -16.16
CA THR A 387 20.51 -38.24 -16.48
C THR A 387 20.67 -38.38 -17.99
N ALA A 388 21.67 -37.72 -18.57
CA ALA A 388 21.89 -37.75 -20.02
C ALA A 388 22.59 -39.03 -20.50
N SER A 389 21.99 -39.74 -21.46
CA SER A 389 22.69 -40.47 -22.56
C SER A 389 21.67 -41.03 -23.55
N GLY A 390 22.01 -41.01 -24.84
CA GLY A 390 21.15 -41.50 -25.93
C GLY A 390 21.42 -40.72 -27.21
N SER A 391 21.76 -41.41 -28.31
CA SER A 391 22.28 -40.78 -29.53
C SER A 391 21.52 -41.18 -30.78
N GLY A 392 21.01 -40.18 -31.50
CA GLY A 392 20.63 -40.24 -32.92
C GLY A 392 19.23 -40.78 -33.21
N GLU A 393 18.40 -39.95 -33.83
CA GLU A 393 18.17 -39.98 -35.29
C GLU A 393 17.58 -38.62 -35.75
N GLU A 394 17.47 -38.40 -37.06
CA GLU A 394 17.20 -37.06 -37.63
C GLU A 394 15.72 -36.79 -37.98
N SER A 395 15.39 -35.50 -38.04
CA SER A 395 14.35 -34.89 -38.90
C SER A 395 12.87 -35.02 -38.53
N VAL A 396 12.41 -34.14 -37.65
CA VAL A 396 11.11 -33.46 -37.82
C VAL A 396 11.35 -31.95 -37.80
N ARG A 397 10.91 -31.23 -38.85
CA ARG A 397 10.84 -29.77 -38.81
C ARG A 397 9.63 -29.37 -37.96
N TRP A 398 9.86 -29.04 -36.71
CA TRP A 398 8.81 -28.58 -35.81
C TRP A 398 8.25 -27.24 -36.30
N ALA A 399 6.94 -27.18 -36.55
CA ALA A 399 6.22 -25.93 -36.70
C ALA A 399 5.88 -25.40 -35.29
N PRO A 400 5.91 -24.07 -35.06
CA PRO A 400 5.58 -23.52 -33.75
C PRO A 400 4.16 -23.89 -33.36
N SER A 401 4.02 -24.58 -32.23
CA SER A 401 2.73 -25.08 -31.72
C SER A 401 1.88 -23.95 -31.11
N THR A 402 2.50 -22.85 -30.67
CA THR A 402 1.79 -21.73 -30.05
C THR A 402 1.97 -20.44 -30.83
N ILE A 403 0.87 -19.81 -31.23
CA ILE A 403 0.88 -18.50 -31.86
C ILE A 403 0.50 -17.43 -30.82
N VAL A 404 1.25 -16.33 -30.80
CA VAL A 404 1.02 -15.15 -29.96
C VAL A 404 0.71 -13.97 -30.87
N VAL A 405 -0.41 -13.27 -30.64
CA VAL A 405 -0.84 -12.15 -31.51
C VAL A 405 -0.73 -10.81 -30.78
N GLY A 406 0.06 -9.91 -31.34
CA GLY A 406 0.37 -8.56 -30.88
C GLY A 406 1.66 -8.50 -30.04
N ALA A 407 2.72 -7.90 -30.58
CA ALA A 407 4.01 -7.69 -29.91
C ALA A 407 4.03 -6.43 -29.02
N GLY A 408 2.94 -6.18 -28.29
CA GLY A 408 2.95 -5.27 -27.14
C GLY A 408 3.59 -5.90 -25.90
N PRO A 409 3.63 -5.20 -24.75
CA PRO A 409 4.24 -5.70 -23.50
C PRO A 409 3.85 -7.14 -23.15
N THR A 410 2.57 -7.48 -23.29
CA THR A 410 2.04 -8.81 -23.00
C THR A 410 2.53 -9.89 -23.97
N GLY A 411 2.50 -9.64 -25.28
CA GLY A 411 2.91 -10.65 -26.27
C GLY A 411 4.42 -10.84 -26.32
N LEU A 412 5.20 -9.78 -26.07
CA LEU A 412 6.66 -9.87 -25.88
C LEU A 412 7.01 -10.74 -24.66
N SER A 413 6.33 -10.53 -23.52
CA SER A 413 6.51 -11.35 -22.32
C SER A 413 6.09 -12.80 -22.57
N ALA A 414 4.93 -13.04 -23.19
CA ALA A 414 4.46 -14.39 -23.51
C ALA A 414 5.43 -15.14 -24.44
N ALA A 415 5.92 -14.50 -25.50
CA ALA A 415 6.88 -15.11 -26.42
C ALA A 415 8.27 -15.32 -25.80
N TYR A 416 8.69 -14.47 -24.85
CA TYR A 416 9.90 -14.67 -24.06
C TYR A 416 9.82 -15.93 -23.18
N HIS A 417 8.71 -16.12 -22.46
CA HIS A 417 8.52 -17.27 -21.55
C HIS A 417 8.25 -18.58 -22.30
N LEU A 418 7.51 -18.55 -23.42
CA LEU A 418 7.32 -19.72 -24.29
C LEU A 418 8.60 -20.19 -24.99
N GLY A 419 9.60 -19.32 -25.14
CA GLY A 419 10.86 -19.67 -25.80
C GLY A 419 10.68 -20.00 -27.28
N GLU A 420 11.16 -21.18 -27.70
CA GLU A 420 11.22 -21.60 -29.11
C GLU A 420 9.85 -22.03 -29.68
N ASP A 421 8.89 -22.38 -28.81
CA ASP A 421 7.51 -22.76 -29.18
C ASP A 421 6.69 -21.62 -29.81
N ALA A 422 7.12 -20.36 -29.59
CA ALA A 422 6.35 -19.18 -29.95
C ALA A 422 6.53 -18.75 -31.42
N LEU A 423 5.40 -18.47 -32.07
CA LEU A 423 5.31 -17.58 -33.23
C LEU A 423 4.59 -16.30 -32.82
N LEU A 424 5.35 -15.22 -32.60
CA LEU A 424 4.82 -13.89 -32.30
C LEU A 424 4.52 -13.14 -33.60
N LEU A 425 3.27 -12.72 -33.77
CA LEU A 425 2.78 -11.97 -34.93
C LEU A 425 2.45 -10.53 -34.53
N GLU A 426 3.00 -9.57 -35.27
CA GLU A 426 2.74 -8.14 -35.10
C GLU A 426 2.27 -7.53 -36.43
N GLN A 427 1.23 -6.70 -36.39
CA GLN A 427 0.66 -6.04 -37.58
C GLN A 427 1.46 -4.81 -38.02
N ASN A 428 2.22 -4.21 -37.09
CA ASN A 428 3.13 -3.10 -37.36
C ASN A 428 4.50 -3.61 -37.87
N ASP A 429 5.34 -2.67 -38.29
CA ASP A 429 6.73 -2.84 -38.70
C ASP A 429 7.73 -2.99 -37.53
N GLY A 430 7.30 -2.69 -36.30
CA GLY A 430 8.09 -2.80 -35.07
C GLY A 430 7.25 -3.16 -33.83
N VAL A 431 7.93 -3.59 -32.76
CA VAL A 431 7.31 -4.01 -31.49
C VAL A 431 6.81 -2.82 -30.65
N GLY A 432 6.02 -3.13 -29.60
CA GLY A 432 5.65 -2.21 -28.52
C GLY A 432 4.15 -1.88 -28.42
N GLY A 433 3.39 -2.07 -29.50
CA GLY A 433 1.94 -1.82 -29.52
C GLY A 433 1.57 -0.36 -29.24
N TRP A 434 1.07 -0.07 -28.02
CA TRP A 434 0.79 1.29 -27.53
C TRP A 434 1.90 1.88 -26.65
N CYS A 435 2.84 1.06 -26.20
CA CYS A 435 4.01 1.47 -25.43
C CYS A 435 5.19 1.85 -26.34
N ARG A 436 4.87 2.33 -27.56
CA ARG A 436 5.82 2.77 -28.58
C ARG A 436 6.19 4.23 -28.42
N SER A 437 7.30 4.61 -29.06
CA SER A 437 7.80 5.97 -29.16
C SER A 437 8.02 6.36 -30.62
N VAL A 438 8.09 7.67 -30.89
CA VAL A 438 8.39 8.29 -32.18
C VAL A 438 9.52 9.29 -31.97
N GLU A 439 10.49 9.35 -32.89
CA GLU A 439 11.50 10.41 -32.92
C GLU A 439 11.22 11.38 -34.08
N ALA A 440 11.21 12.68 -33.78
CA ALA A 440 10.86 13.73 -34.73
C ALA A 440 11.57 15.05 -34.38
N SER A 441 12.25 15.67 -35.34
CA SER A 441 13.04 16.90 -35.16
C SER A 441 14.00 16.90 -33.95
N GLY A 442 14.49 15.71 -33.56
CA GLY A 442 15.38 15.51 -32.41
C GLY A 442 14.68 15.39 -31.04
N PHE A 443 13.35 15.45 -31.01
CA PHE A 443 12.54 15.05 -29.85
C PHE A 443 12.23 13.55 -29.90
N THR A 444 12.06 12.93 -28.74
CA THR A 444 11.42 11.61 -28.60
C THR A 444 10.09 11.79 -27.88
N PHE A 445 9.00 11.21 -28.40
CA PHE A 445 7.68 11.21 -27.78
C PHE A 445 7.15 9.78 -27.66
N ASP A 446 6.54 9.40 -26.53
CA ASP A 446 5.74 8.18 -26.46
C ASP A 446 4.35 8.42 -27.05
N TYR A 447 3.72 7.37 -27.60
CA TYR A 447 2.36 7.41 -28.13
C TYR A 447 1.34 7.97 -27.11
N ALA A 448 1.57 7.75 -25.81
CA ALA A 448 0.89 8.39 -24.68
C ALA A 448 1.85 8.45 -23.47
N GLY A 449 1.52 9.18 -22.40
CA GLY A 449 2.41 9.30 -21.25
C GLY A 449 2.62 8.00 -20.45
N HIS A 450 3.79 7.36 -20.62
CA HIS A 450 4.20 6.12 -19.94
C HIS A 450 5.28 6.35 -18.87
N ILE A 451 5.29 5.49 -17.86
CA ILE A 451 6.29 5.44 -16.78
C ILE A 451 6.46 3.98 -16.31
N MET A 452 7.67 3.63 -15.83
CA MET A 452 7.94 2.34 -15.20
C MET A 452 7.72 2.44 -13.70
N PHE A 453 6.80 1.64 -13.17
CA PHE A 453 6.64 1.41 -11.74
C PHE A 453 6.01 0.04 -11.55
N SER A 454 6.36 -0.63 -10.47
CA SER A 454 5.74 -1.89 -10.05
C SER A 454 6.08 -2.18 -8.59
N ASN A 455 5.29 -3.04 -7.96
CA ASN A 455 5.55 -3.61 -6.63
C ASN A 455 5.90 -5.11 -6.72
N GLU A 456 6.15 -5.60 -7.95
CA GLU A 456 6.35 -7.02 -8.24
C GLU A 456 7.83 -7.25 -8.59
N PRO A 457 8.63 -7.96 -7.76
CA PRO A 457 10.07 -8.09 -7.95
C PRO A 457 10.50 -8.68 -9.29
N TYR A 458 9.67 -9.56 -9.87
CA TYR A 458 9.85 -10.07 -11.24
C TYR A 458 9.94 -8.94 -12.27
N VAL A 459 9.07 -7.92 -12.18
CA VAL A 459 9.05 -6.81 -13.12
C VAL A 459 10.26 -5.90 -12.95
N HIS A 460 10.79 -5.74 -11.73
CA HIS A 460 12.05 -5.02 -11.50
C HIS A 460 13.28 -5.77 -12.06
N GLN A 461 13.32 -7.09 -11.93
CA GLN A 461 14.33 -7.92 -12.59
C GLN A 461 14.22 -7.82 -14.11
N LEU A 462 12.99 -7.82 -14.64
CA LEU A 462 12.70 -7.65 -16.06
C LEU A 462 13.17 -6.27 -16.57
N TYR A 463 12.87 -5.16 -15.87
CA TYR A 463 13.41 -3.83 -16.20
C TYR A 463 14.94 -3.83 -16.27
N LYS A 464 15.61 -4.46 -15.30
CA LYS A 464 17.08 -4.56 -15.27
C LYS A 464 17.64 -5.40 -16.43
N MET A 465 16.95 -6.48 -16.83
CA MET A 465 17.33 -7.30 -17.98
C MET A 465 17.19 -6.53 -19.29
N LEU A 466 16.04 -5.90 -19.52
CA LEU A 466 15.67 -5.27 -20.79
C LEU A 466 16.42 -3.96 -21.06
N LEU A 467 16.78 -3.20 -20.02
CA LEU A 467 17.43 -1.88 -20.17
C LEU A 467 18.88 -1.84 -19.71
N GLY A 468 19.31 -2.72 -18.79
CA GLY A 468 20.61 -2.61 -18.13
C GLY A 468 20.76 -1.23 -17.46
N ASP A 469 21.78 -0.48 -17.88
CA ASP A 469 22.05 0.88 -17.41
C ASP A 469 21.21 1.97 -18.10
N ASN A 470 20.38 1.64 -19.11
CA ASN A 470 19.54 2.58 -19.86
C ASN A 470 18.29 3.03 -19.06
N VAL A 471 18.42 3.35 -17.76
CA VAL A 471 17.28 3.67 -16.88
C VAL A 471 17.52 4.89 -15.99
N HIS A 472 16.50 5.74 -15.89
CA HIS A 472 16.46 6.94 -15.07
C HIS A 472 15.40 6.78 -13.97
N TRP A 473 15.81 6.74 -12.69
CA TRP A 473 14.92 6.55 -11.53
C TRP A 473 14.77 7.83 -10.70
N GLN A 474 13.58 8.43 -10.70
CA GLN A 474 13.36 9.77 -10.15
C GLN A 474 12.06 9.94 -9.35
N ASP A 475 11.97 11.02 -8.59
CA ASP A 475 10.80 11.37 -7.78
C ASP A 475 9.62 11.85 -8.64
N ARG A 476 8.40 11.45 -8.26
CA ARG A 476 7.18 11.82 -8.97
C ARG A 476 6.75 13.25 -8.68
N GLU A 477 6.99 14.12 -9.65
CA GLU A 477 6.38 15.46 -9.71
C GLU A 477 5.10 15.48 -10.56
N ALA A 478 3.98 15.07 -9.93
CA ALA A 478 2.64 15.05 -10.52
C ALA A 478 1.77 16.18 -9.93
N TRP A 479 1.14 16.97 -10.81
CA TRP A 479 0.47 18.23 -10.44
C TRP A 479 -0.90 18.38 -11.10
N ILE A 480 -1.68 19.34 -10.62
CA ILE A 480 -3.01 19.72 -11.11
C ILE A 480 -2.99 21.22 -11.37
N TYR A 481 -3.54 21.66 -12.50
CA TYR A 481 -3.74 23.08 -12.80
C TYR A 481 -5.24 23.39 -12.82
N SER A 482 -5.69 24.25 -11.91
CA SER A 482 -7.10 24.64 -11.76
C SER A 482 -7.17 25.99 -11.06
N LYS A 483 -8.09 26.88 -11.46
CA LYS A 483 -8.22 28.23 -10.87
C LYS A 483 -6.92 29.05 -10.93
N ASP A 484 -6.23 28.94 -12.06
CA ASP A 484 -4.95 29.60 -12.38
C ASP A 484 -3.77 29.25 -11.45
N VAL A 485 -3.89 28.21 -10.61
CA VAL A 485 -2.84 27.76 -9.69
C VAL A 485 -2.46 26.29 -9.90
N TYR A 486 -1.22 25.96 -9.52
CA TYR A 486 -0.70 24.59 -9.50
C TYR A 486 -0.77 24.00 -8.09
N THR A 487 -1.50 22.89 -7.91
CA THR A 487 -1.47 22.09 -6.67
C THR A 487 -0.86 20.71 -6.93
N ARG A 488 -0.26 20.09 -5.91
CA ARG A 488 0.29 18.72 -6.01
C ARG A 488 -0.85 17.71 -6.20
N TYR A 489 -0.57 16.59 -6.86
CA TYR A 489 -1.46 15.42 -6.81
C TYR A 489 -1.23 14.65 -5.50
N PRO A 490 -2.28 14.34 -4.71
CA PRO A 490 -3.71 14.38 -5.07
C PRO A 490 -4.49 15.61 -4.58
N PHE A 491 -5.46 16.07 -5.38
CA PHE A 491 -6.30 17.25 -5.10
C PHE A 491 -6.92 17.24 -3.69
N GLN A 492 -7.49 16.09 -3.31
CA GLN A 492 -8.23 15.89 -2.08
C GLN A 492 -7.39 16.01 -0.80
N GLY A 493 -6.04 16.01 -0.92
CA GLY A 493 -5.11 16.35 0.16
C GLY A 493 -4.20 17.54 -0.18
N SER A 494 -4.44 18.27 -1.27
CA SER A 494 -3.62 19.40 -1.73
C SER A 494 -4.50 20.56 -2.14
N LEU A 495 -5.20 21.11 -1.14
CA LEU A 495 -6.09 22.26 -1.27
C LEU A 495 -5.36 23.59 -1.04
N TYR A 496 -4.18 23.57 -0.41
CA TYR A 496 -3.35 24.75 -0.17
C TYR A 496 -3.04 25.50 -1.47
N GLY A 497 -3.18 26.83 -1.43
CA GLY A 497 -2.98 27.71 -2.59
C GLY A 497 -4.22 27.88 -3.48
N LEU A 498 -5.27 27.06 -3.34
CA LEU A 498 -6.55 27.29 -4.02
C LEU A 498 -7.25 28.55 -3.44
N PRO A 499 -8.16 29.19 -4.20
CA PRO A 499 -8.98 30.28 -3.68
C PRO A 499 -9.76 29.87 -2.42
N ALA A 500 -9.81 30.73 -1.39
CA ALA A 500 -10.36 30.38 -0.08
C ALA A 500 -11.83 29.90 -0.10
N ASN A 501 -12.63 30.33 -1.08
CA ASN A 501 -13.99 29.83 -1.30
C ASN A 501 -14.01 28.39 -1.85
N VAL A 502 -13.03 28.01 -2.68
CA VAL A 502 -12.85 26.65 -3.19
C VAL A 502 -12.44 25.72 -2.04
N ILE A 503 -11.44 26.12 -1.25
CA ILE A 503 -11.00 25.39 -0.05
C ILE A 503 -12.19 25.17 0.90
N LYS A 504 -12.95 26.24 1.20
CA LYS A 504 -14.15 26.17 2.05
C LYS A 504 -15.19 25.19 1.50
N GLU A 505 -15.51 25.25 0.21
CA GLU A 505 -16.47 24.33 -0.40
C GLU A 505 -15.99 22.87 -0.36
N CYS A 506 -14.70 22.60 -0.58
CA CYS A 506 -14.10 21.27 -0.45
C CYS A 506 -14.22 20.72 0.98
N ILE A 507 -13.74 21.46 1.99
CA ILE A 507 -13.82 21.04 3.41
C ILE A 507 -15.29 20.86 3.84
N THR A 508 -16.16 21.83 3.53
CA THR A 508 -17.59 21.76 3.91
C THR A 508 -18.25 20.55 3.26
N GLY A 509 -18.00 20.29 1.97
CA GLY A 509 -18.56 19.14 1.26
C GLY A 509 -18.08 17.79 1.81
N ALA A 510 -16.80 17.68 2.18
CA ALA A 510 -16.26 16.47 2.80
C ALA A 510 -16.86 16.21 4.20
N ILE A 511 -17.07 17.26 5.00
CA ILE A 511 -17.79 17.18 6.28
C ILE A 511 -19.23 16.74 6.06
N GLU A 512 -19.97 17.36 5.14
CA GLU A 512 -21.38 17.02 4.89
C GLU A 512 -21.56 15.59 4.35
N ALA A 513 -20.62 15.09 3.55
CA ALA A 513 -20.63 13.69 3.08
C ALA A 513 -20.37 12.68 4.22
N ARG A 514 -19.48 13.01 5.17
CA ARG A 514 -19.02 12.12 6.23
C ARG A 514 -19.88 12.15 7.50
N PHE A 515 -20.58 13.27 7.76
CA PHE A 515 -21.33 13.51 8.99
C PHE A 515 -22.78 14.00 8.79
N GLY A 516 -23.21 14.22 7.53
CA GLY A 516 -24.54 14.75 7.20
C GLY A 516 -24.59 16.28 7.13
N SER A 517 -25.69 16.84 6.61
CA SER A 517 -25.76 18.27 6.29
C SER A 517 -25.71 19.18 7.51
N LEU A 518 -24.93 20.26 7.40
CA LEU A 518 -24.66 21.23 8.47
C LEU A 518 -25.83 22.21 8.73
N ARG A 519 -27.03 21.95 8.20
CA ARG A 519 -28.20 22.83 8.32
C ARG A 519 -28.92 22.64 9.66
N ALA A 520 -28.81 23.64 10.54
CA ALA A 520 -29.56 23.71 11.79
C ALA A 520 -31.09 23.59 11.58
N LYS A 521 -31.75 22.83 12.46
CA LYS A 521 -33.22 22.70 12.48
C LYS A 521 -33.89 24.06 12.76
N LYS A 522 -34.47 24.68 11.73
CA LYS A 522 -35.43 25.79 11.89
C LYS A 522 -36.85 25.26 11.93
N GLY A 523 -37.32 24.92 13.13
CA GLY A 523 -38.71 24.56 13.40
C GLY A 523 -38.87 23.46 14.43
N ASP A 524 -38.90 23.82 15.72
CA ASP A 524 -39.47 23.02 16.83
C ASP A 524 -39.62 23.93 18.07
N SER A 525 -40.39 25.02 17.95
CA SER A 525 -40.62 26.00 19.02
C SER A 525 -42.02 26.63 18.99
N ALA A 526 -43.03 25.86 18.54
CA ALA A 526 -44.39 26.36 18.32
C ALA A 526 -45.50 25.35 18.69
N ASN A 527 -45.37 24.60 19.79
CA ASN A 527 -46.49 23.85 20.39
C ASN A 527 -46.23 23.40 21.85
N ALA A 528 -46.09 24.35 22.79
CA ALA A 528 -45.90 24.03 24.22
C ALA A 528 -46.41 25.12 25.21
N ALA A 529 -47.46 25.88 24.86
CA ALA A 529 -47.96 26.97 25.73
C ALA A 529 -49.45 27.31 25.55
N SER A 530 -50.35 26.31 25.49
CA SER A 530 -51.80 26.56 25.53
C SER A 530 -52.37 26.36 26.95
N ASN A 531 -52.27 27.38 27.80
CA ASN A 531 -53.18 27.53 28.95
C ASN A 531 -53.33 29.00 29.38
N THR A 532 -54.55 29.51 29.22
CA THR A 532 -55.19 30.69 29.81
C THR A 532 -54.39 31.60 30.76
N VAL A 533 -54.34 32.90 30.44
CA VAL A 533 -54.97 33.99 31.21
C VAL A 533 -55.33 35.13 30.22
N HIS A 534 -56.49 35.78 30.41
CA HIS A 534 -56.89 37.00 29.68
C HIS A 534 -56.22 38.26 30.28
N VAL A 535 -55.93 39.27 29.45
CA VAL A 535 -56.38 40.68 29.63
C VAL A 535 -56.01 41.55 28.40
N ASN A 536 -56.73 42.66 28.20
CA ASN A 536 -56.67 43.57 27.04
C ASN A 536 -55.36 44.41 26.94
N GLY A 537 -54.96 44.84 25.74
CA GLY A 537 -53.77 45.69 25.53
C GLY A 537 -53.65 46.34 24.12
N THR A 538 -54.42 47.41 23.88
CA THR A 538 -54.58 48.16 22.62
C THR A 538 -53.33 48.69 21.86
N ARG A 539 -53.41 48.60 20.51
CA ARG A 539 -53.02 49.60 19.47
C ARG A 539 -51.55 50.02 19.22
N GLY A 540 -51.17 49.96 17.93
CA GLY A 540 -50.25 50.88 17.23
C GLY A 540 -48.77 50.45 17.14
N GLY A 541 -48.01 50.78 16.08
CA GLY A 541 -48.41 51.37 14.80
C GLY A 541 -47.24 51.77 13.87
N THR A 542 -47.38 51.49 12.57
CA THR A 542 -46.76 52.17 11.40
C THR A 542 -45.24 52.40 11.27
N ASN A 543 -44.65 51.70 10.28
CA ASN A 543 -43.89 52.22 9.11
C ASN A 543 -42.59 53.06 9.23
N GLY A 544 -41.69 52.84 8.25
CA GLY A 544 -40.56 53.72 7.87
C GLY A 544 -39.22 52.96 7.91
N HIS A 545 -38.65 52.46 6.80
CA HIS A 545 -37.97 53.17 5.69
C HIS A 545 -36.78 54.06 6.13
N ALA A 546 -35.65 54.16 5.41
CA ALA A 546 -34.90 53.25 4.51
C ALA A 546 -33.70 54.05 3.93
N ASN A 547 -32.56 53.38 3.72
CA ASN A 547 -31.39 53.83 2.91
C ASN A 547 -30.64 55.11 3.36
N GLY A 548 -29.32 55.15 3.08
CA GLY A 548 -28.48 56.33 3.35
C GLY A 548 -26.98 56.04 3.47
N SER A 549 -26.33 55.65 2.37
CA SER A 549 -24.87 55.51 2.29
C SER A 549 -24.18 56.82 1.90
N ASP A 550 -22.99 57.13 2.45
CA ASP A 550 -21.75 57.18 1.64
C ASP A 550 -20.46 57.26 2.50
N LYS A 551 -19.30 57.30 1.83
CA LYS A 551 -17.93 57.22 2.39
C LYS A 551 -17.39 58.57 2.89
N ALA A 552 -16.38 58.51 3.76
CA ALA A 552 -15.17 59.35 3.66
C ALA A 552 -13.99 58.76 4.46
N ASN A 553 -12.75 59.16 4.13
CA ASN A 553 -11.49 58.64 4.67
C ASN A 553 -10.57 59.78 5.15
N ARG A 554 -9.87 59.62 6.28
CA ARG A 554 -8.58 60.25 6.72
C ARG A 554 -8.23 59.73 8.13
N HIS A 555 -7.12 59.01 8.35
CA HIS A 555 -5.73 59.48 8.49
C HIS A 555 -5.46 60.49 9.62
N PHE A 556 -4.75 60.05 10.66
CA PHE A 556 -3.75 60.83 11.41
C PHE A 556 -2.65 59.89 11.96
N ASN A 557 -1.48 60.42 12.31
CA ASN A 557 -0.24 59.64 12.37
C ASN A 557 0.73 60.09 13.50
N GLY A 558 1.47 59.15 14.10
CA GLY A 558 2.84 59.40 14.58
C GLY A 558 3.16 59.37 16.10
N ILE A 559 4.48 59.30 16.36
CA ILE A 559 5.23 59.28 17.66
C ILE A 559 5.24 57.92 18.40
N GLY A 560 6.37 57.22 18.62
CA GLY A 560 7.70 57.27 17.95
C GLY A 560 8.93 57.51 18.85
N LEU A 561 9.78 56.48 19.03
CA LEU A 561 11.22 56.43 19.47
C LEU A 561 11.61 54.91 19.50
N LYS A 562 12.56 54.34 18.73
CA LYS A 562 14.05 54.42 18.74
C LYS A 562 14.69 54.08 20.11
N ALA A 563 15.65 53.16 20.25
CA ALA A 563 16.30 52.14 19.38
C ALA A 563 17.03 51.10 20.31
N ASN A 564 17.91 50.14 19.97
CA ASN A 564 18.69 49.74 18.77
C ASN A 564 19.24 48.28 18.97
N GLY A 565 19.76 47.57 17.94
CA GLY A 565 20.66 46.41 18.16
C GLY A 565 20.70 45.27 17.11
N SER A 566 21.67 45.32 16.18
CA SER A 566 22.39 44.21 15.49
C SER A 566 21.71 42.90 15.01
N ASN A 567 21.92 42.63 13.71
CA ASN A 567 22.18 41.33 13.04
C ASN A 567 21.20 40.13 13.13
N GLY A 568 20.65 39.75 11.96
CA GLY A 568 21.00 38.45 11.36
C GLY A 568 19.92 37.36 11.24
N HIS A 569 19.73 36.89 10.00
CA HIS A 569 19.04 35.64 9.57
C HIS A 569 17.53 35.47 9.82
N CYS A 570 16.87 34.89 8.82
CA CYS A 570 15.45 34.52 8.85
C CYS A 570 15.21 33.26 9.72
N LYS A 571 14.05 33.19 10.38
CA LYS A 571 13.45 31.94 10.88
C LYS A 571 11.93 31.94 10.68
N VAL A 572 11.36 30.74 10.72
CA VAL A 572 9.98 30.40 10.32
C VAL A 572 9.29 29.69 11.49
N GLU A 573 8.12 30.19 11.90
CA GLU A 573 7.03 29.49 12.62
C GLU A 573 7.37 28.73 13.94
N PRO A 574 6.41 28.08 14.64
CA PRO A 574 4.95 28.09 14.50
C PRO A 574 4.20 28.67 15.73
N VAL A 575 2.86 28.63 15.66
CA VAL A 575 1.94 28.89 16.78
C VAL A 575 1.46 27.56 17.37
N ASN A 576 1.42 27.46 18.70
CA ASN A 576 0.68 26.39 19.40
C ASN A 576 -0.77 26.82 19.64
N ASP A 577 -1.71 25.90 19.44
CA ASP A 577 -3.07 25.99 20.00
C ASP A 577 -3.37 24.68 20.76
N CYS A 578 -4.16 24.77 21.83
CA CYS A 578 -4.52 23.67 22.72
C CYS A 578 -5.91 23.96 23.30
N CYS A 579 -6.76 22.94 23.37
CA CYS A 579 -8.20 23.15 23.57
C CYS A 579 -8.57 23.71 24.96
N ALA A 580 -9.39 24.77 24.92
CA ALA A 580 -10.01 25.53 26.01
C ALA A 580 -9.07 26.50 26.77
N ASP A 581 -9.51 27.70 27.17
CA ASP A 581 -10.86 28.30 27.09
C ASP A 581 -10.87 29.76 26.58
N GLY A 582 -11.98 30.14 25.92
CA GLY A 582 -12.15 31.47 25.32
C GLY A 582 -13.42 31.60 24.47
N ILE A 583 -14.55 31.94 25.08
CA ILE A 583 -15.79 32.22 24.35
C ILE A 583 -15.72 33.60 23.68
N LEU A 584 -15.96 33.65 22.36
CA LEU A 584 -16.72 34.73 21.73
C LEU A 584 -17.54 34.18 20.56
N GLU A 585 -18.76 34.67 20.40
CA GLU A 585 -19.85 33.91 19.79
C GLU A 585 -19.77 33.77 18.25
N SER A 586 -19.85 32.53 17.77
CA SER A 586 -20.40 32.23 16.43
C SER A 586 -21.78 31.59 16.64
N THR A 587 -22.85 32.34 16.33
CA THR A 587 -24.23 32.02 16.74
C THR A 587 -24.92 30.94 15.89
N ALA A 588 -24.16 29.96 15.40
CA ALA A 588 -24.62 28.84 14.59
C ALA A 588 -24.64 27.54 15.40
N ALA A 589 -25.77 27.25 16.06
CA ALA A 589 -25.97 25.98 16.75
C ALA A 589 -26.00 24.81 15.75
N LEU A 590 -24.95 23.98 15.75
CA LEU A 590 -25.00 22.65 15.14
C LEU A 590 -26.07 21.83 15.87
N ALA A 591 -26.96 21.19 15.12
CA ALA A 591 -27.97 20.32 15.71
C ALA A 591 -27.28 19.10 16.34
N GLN A 592 -27.80 18.60 17.46
CA GLN A 592 -27.35 17.31 17.98
C GLN A 592 -27.55 16.23 16.91
N PRO A 593 -26.63 15.24 16.81
CA PRO A 593 -26.77 14.16 15.85
C PRO A 593 -28.11 13.44 16.08
N ALA A 594 -28.95 13.42 15.06
CA ALA A 594 -30.02 12.44 14.99
C ALA A 594 -29.40 11.04 15.07
N PRO A 595 -30.08 10.03 15.65
CA PRO A 595 -29.59 8.65 15.60
C PRO A 595 -29.34 8.30 14.13
N ALA A 596 -28.09 7.95 13.81
CA ALA A 596 -27.61 8.04 12.45
C ALA A 596 -28.37 7.09 11.50
N GLU A 597 -29.24 7.66 10.68
CA GLU A 597 -29.56 7.11 9.38
C GLU A 597 -28.25 7.08 8.60
N ARG A 598 -27.55 5.93 8.67
CA ARG A 598 -26.46 5.60 7.76
C ARG A 598 -26.99 5.83 6.35
N ILE A 599 -26.40 6.77 5.61
CA ILE A 599 -26.68 6.94 4.18
C ILE A 599 -26.43 5.58 3.53
N SER A 600 -27.50 4.94 3.09
CA SER A 600 -27.52 3.49 2.93
C SER A 600 -27.06 3.06 1.54
N GLY A 601 -26.39 1.90 1.50
CA GLY A 601 -25.84 1.33 0.29
C GLY A 601 -24.49 1.91 -0.12
N GLU A 602 -23.59 1.01 -0.51
CA GLU A 602 -22.38 1.33 -1.26
C GLU A 602 -22.73 2.20 -2.48
N PRO A 603 -21.81 3.05 -2.99
CA PRO A 603 -22.06 3.84 -4.18
C PRO A 603 -22.32 2.94 -5.38
N CYS A 604 -23.51 3.05 -6.00
CA CYS A 604 -23.90 2.17 -7.10
C CYS A 604 -23.12 2.44 -8.39
N ASN A 605 -22.50 3.62 -8.51
CA ASN A 605 -21.72 4.08 -9.65
C ASN A 605 -20.63 5.08 -9.22
N PHE A 606 -19.73 5.44 -10.15
CA PHE A 606 -18.61 6.33 -9.86
C PHE A 606 -19.04 7.78 -9.58
N GLU A 607 -20.12 8.29 -10.19
CA GLU A 607 -20.65 9.63 -9.85
C GLU A 607 -21.16 9.67 -8.39
N GLU A 608 -21.91 8.66 -7.95
CA GLU A 608 -22.29 8.47 -6.54
C GLU A 608 -21.08 8.34 -5.62
N PHE A 609 -20.05 7.58 -6.01
CA PHE A 609 -18.83 7.43 -5.21
C PHE A 609 -18.18 8.81 -4.97
N ILE A 610 -18.03 9.62 -6.01
CA ILE A 610 -17.44 10.96 -5.92
C ILE A 610 -18.21 11.83 -4.91
N TYR A 611 -19.54 11.83 -4.94
CA TYR A 611 -20.37 12.61 -4.01
C TYR A 611 -20.44 12.01 -2.59
N LYS A 612 -20.58 10.69 -2.43
CA LYS A 612 -20.66 10.00 -1.12
C LYS A 612 -19.33 10.03 -0.36
N ILE A 613 -18.19 10.08 -1.06
CA ILE A 613 -16.85 9.88 -0.47
C ILE A 613 -16.03 11.17 -0.38
N TRP A 614 -15.95 11.98 -1.45
CA TRP A 614 -15.18 13.23 -1.43
C TRP A 614 -16.04 14.48 -1.25
N GLY A 615 -17.37 14.34 -1.34
CA GLY A 615 -18.32 15.41 -1.08
C GLY A 615 -18.43 16.45 -2.20
N ALA A 616 -19.46 17.28 -2.11
CA ALA A 616 -19.90 18.17 -3.18
C ALA A 616 -18.84 19.19 -3.65
N GLY A 617 -17.92 19.62 -2.78
CA GLY A 617 -16.86 20.57 -3.14
C GLY A 617 -15.77 19.96 -4.01
N ILE A 618 -15.18 18.83 -3.60
CA ILE A 618 -14.18 18.12 -4.41
C ILE A 618 -14.81 17.59 -5.70
N ALA A 619 -16.06 17.12 -5.63
CA ALA A 619 -16.88 16.79 -6.81
C ALA A 619 -16.92 17.95 -7.81
N LYS A 620 -17.33 19.15 -7.36
CA LYS A 620 -17.46 20.36 -8.19
C LYS A 620 -16.14 20.86 -8.78
N HIS A 621 -15.07 20.94 -8.00
CA HIS A 621 -13.85 21.66 -8.40
C HIS A 621 -12.78 20.81 -9.09
N PHE A 622 -12.84 19.49 -8.94
CA PHE A 622 -11.87 18.58 -9.56
C PHE A 622 -12.51 17.29 -10.07
N ALA A 623 -13.14 16.52 -9.19
CA ALA A 623 -13.41 15.10 -9.47
C ALA A 623 -14.43 14.88 -10.59
N ILE A 624 -15.58 15.57 -10.61
CA ILE A 624 -16.55 15.47 -11.70
C ILE A 624 -16.02 16.05 -13.02
N PRO A 625 -15.51 17.30 -13.09
CA PRO A 625 -15.03 17.84 -14.36
C PRO A 625 -13.84 17.06 -14.93
N TYR A 626 -12.84 16.71 -14.10
CA TYR A 626 -11.72 15.89 -14.55
C TYR A 626 -12.16 14.52 -15.06
N ASN A 627 -13.01 13.79 -14.31
CA ASN A 627 -13.39 12.44 -14.74
C ASN A 627 -14.35 12.46 -15.95
N LYS A 628 -15.26 13.42 -16.09
CA LYS A 628 -16.07 13.56 -17.32
C LYS A 628 -15.18 13.90 -18.53
N LYS A 629 -14.10 14.66 -18.31
CA LYS A 629 -13.13 15.01 -19.34
C LYS A 629 -12.17 13.87 -19.69
N LEU A 630 -11.76 13.03 -18.73
CA LEU A 630 -10.95 11.82 -18.90
C LEU A 630 -11.76 10.67 -19.51
N TRP A 631 -12.83 10.22 -18.84
CA TRP A 631 -13.53 9.00 -19.23
C TRP A 631 -14.46 9.18 -20.43
N ALA A 632 -14.80 10.41 -20.82
CA ALA A 632 -15.60 10.70 -22.00
C ALA A 632 -16.96 9.95 -22.06
N VAL A 633 -17.46 9.45 -20.93
CA VAL A 633 -18.74 8.73 -20.77
C VAL A 633 -19.44 9.22 -19.49
N PRO A 634 -20.75 8.99 -19.32
CA PRO A 634 -21.46 9.32 -18.08
C PRO A 634 -20.89 8.54 -16.89
N LEU A 635 -20.43 9.24 -15.85
CA LEU A 635 -19.84 8.62 -14.65
C LEU A 635 -20.88 7.82 -13.83
N SER A 636 -22.17 8.10 -14.05
CA SER A 636 -23.30 7.33 -13.53
C SER A 636 -23.47 5.95 -14.14
N GLU A 637 -22.80 5.65 -15.26
CA GLU A 637 -22.82 4.34 -15.93
C GLU A 637 -21.57 3.49 -15.63
N MET A 638 -20.61 4.06 -14.88
CA MET A 638 -19.39 3.37 -14.46
C MET A 638 -19.57 2.73 -13.08
N GLU A 639 -19.21 1.46 -12.96
CA GLU A 639 -19.12 0.76 -11.67
C GLU A 639 -17.87 1.19 -10.87
N THR A 640 -17.68 0.59 -9.69
CA THR A 640 -16.74 1.07 -8.66
C THR A 640 -15.60 0.10 -8.32
N SER A 641 -15.58 -1.14 -8.82
CA SER A 641 -14.55 -2.14 -8.44
C SER A 641 -13.12 -1.74 -8.79
N TRP A 642 -12.93 -1.01 -9.90
CA TRP A 642 -11.63 -0.56 -10.40
C TRP A 642 -10.96 0.53 -9.56
N LEU A 643 -11.65 1.10 -8.56
CA LEU A 643 -11.13 2.20 -7.73
C LEU A 643 -10.08 1.72 -6.71
N GLY A 644 -10.08 0.43 -6.36
CA GLY A 644 -9.23 -0.18 -5.34
C GLY A 644 -7.74 0.11 -5.54
N GLY A 645 -7.12 0.81 -4.58
CA GLY A 645 -5.70 1.18 -4.61
C GLY A 645 -5.30 2.22 -5.65
N ARG A 646 -6.23 2.70 -6.50
CA ARG A 646 -5.93 3.59 -7.64
C ARG A 646 -6.28 5.05 -7.39
N VAL A 647 -7.24 5.34 -6.51
CA VAL A 647 -7.58 6.72 -6.13
C VAL A 647 -7.33 6.95 -4.63
N PRO A 648 -6.54 7.97 -4.25
CA PRO A 648 -6.23 8.21 -2.84
C PRO A 648 -7.44 8.68 -2.04
N MET A 649 -7.48 8.22 -0.80
CA MET A 649 -8.61 8.32 0.13
C MET A 649 -8.12 8.98 1.43
N PRO A 650 -7.80 10.29 1.41
CA PRO A 650 -7.35 10.96 2.62
C PRO A 650 -8.48 11.04 3.65
N ASP A 651 -8.13 11.12 4.92
CA ASP A 651 -9.11 11.45 5.95
C ASP A 651 -9.38 12.97 6.05
N LEU A 652 -10.19 13.37 7.03
CA LEU A 652 -10.57 14.78 7.17
C LEU A 652 -9.47 15.62 7.84
N GLU A 653 -8.60 15.01 8.64
CA GLU A 653 -7.45 15.67 9.26
C GLU A 653 -6.41 15.97 8.17
N GLU A 654 -6.05 14.97 7.36
CA GLU A 654 -5.16 15.12 6.20
C GLU A 654 -5.67 16.16 5.18
N LEU A 655 -6.98 16.21 4.94
CA LEU A 655 -7.63 17.18 4.05
C LEU A 655 -7.56 18.62 4.60
N ILE A 656 -7.64 18.79 5.92
CA ILE A 656 -7.52 20.09 6.60
C ILE A 656 -6.05 20.53 6.66
N GLU A 657 -5.11 19.64 7.03
CA GLU A 657 -3.67 19.92 7.02
C GLU A 657 -3.19 20.32 5.62
N GLY A 658 -3.62 19.57 4.59
CA GLY A 658 -3.36 19.83 3.18
C GLY A 658 -4.10 21.05 2.59
N ALA A 659 -4.94 21.72 3.39
CA ALA A 659 -5.49 23.04 3.10
C ALA A 659 -4.75 24.18 3.82
N LEU A 660 -4.14 23.88 4.98
CA LEU A 660 -3.42 24.83 5.83
C LEU A 660 -1.94 24.98 5.43
N SER A 661 -1.32 23.93 4.92
CA SER A 661 0.09 23.91 4.48
C SER A 661 0.29 23.14 3.17
N PRO A 662 1.40 23.38 2.44
CA PRO A 662 1.72 22.61 1.24
C PRO A 662 2.10 21.16 1.61
N LEU A 663 1.56 20.16 0.90
CA LEU A 663 2.05 18.79 1.07
C LEU A 663 3.55 18.69 0.76
N SER A 664 4.22 17.87 1.56
CA SER A 664 5.53 17.31 1.27
C SER A 664 5.54 16.53 -0.06
N LYS A 665 6.73 16.21 -0.56
CA LYS A 665 6.85 15.23 -1.65
C LYS A 665 6.19 13.91 -1.20
N PRO A 666 5.43 13.23 -2.07
CA PRO A 666 4.83 11.94 -1.72
C PRO A 666 5.91 10.93 -1.33
N MET A 667 5.54 9.98 -0.46
CA MET A 667 6.37 8.82 -0.08
C MET A 667 5.55 7.54 -0.31
N GLY A 668 6.19 6.45 -0.73
CA GLY A 668 5.53 5.18 -1.09
C GLY A 668 5.88 4.72 -2.52
N PRO A 669 5.33 3.58 -3.00
CA PRO A 669 5.77 2.94 -4.25
C PRO A 669 5.59 3.85 -5.47
N ASN A 670 4.44 4.51 -5.60
CA ASN A 670 4.16 5.44 -6.70
C ASN A 670 4.81 6.83 -6.51
N ALA A 671 5.68 7.02 -5.51
CA ALA A 671 6.40 8.28 -5.29
C ALA A 671 7.72 8.38 -6.08
N ARG A 672 8.26 7.26 -6.55
CA ARG A 672 9.35 7.23 -7.53
C ARG A 672 8.90 6.44 -8.76
N PHE A 673 9.51 6.72 -9.90
CA PHE A 673 9.28 5.96 -11.13
C PHE A 673 10.57 5.89 -11.96
N GLY A 674 10.64 4.88 -12.80
CA GLY A 674 11.69 4.68 -13.79
C GLY A 674 11.24 5.12 -15.18
N TYR A 675 12.17 5.54 -16.02
CA TYR A 675 11.94 5.76 -17.44
C TYR A 675 13.23 5.47 -18.22
N PRO A 676 13.20 4.96 -19.47
CA PRO A 676 14.42 4.67 -20.21
C PRO A 676 15.26 5.92 -20.50
N LEU A 677 16.58 5.84 -20.34
CA LEU A 677 17.45 7.00 -20.57
C LEU A 677 17.48 7.41 -22.05
N ARG A 678 17.38 6.47 -23.00
CA ARG A 678 17.40 6.70 -24.45
C ARG A 678 16.38 5.83 -25.16
N GLY A 679 15.87 6.30 -26.30
CA GLY A 679 14.91 5.58 -27.15
C GLY A 679 13.47 5.56 -26.64
N GLY A 680 13.12 6.43 -25.69
CA GLY A 680 11.78 6.50 -25.11
C GLY A 680 11.33 5.18 -24.45
N PHE A 681 10.02 5.01 -24.25
CA PHE A 681 9.48 3.75 -23.74
C PHE A 681 9.60 2.58 -24.74
N GLN A 682 9.77 2.88 -26.04
CA GLN A 682 10.11 1.90 -27.09
C GLN A 682 11.34 1.06 -26.72
N ALA A 683 12.38 1.67 -26.13
CA ALA A 683 13.59 0.95 -25.73
C ALA A 683 13.35 -0.20 -24.74
N LEU A 684 12.31 -0.09 -23.89
CA LEU A 684 11.91 -1.19 -22.99
C LEU A 684 11.25 -2.35 -23.76
N MET A 685 10.56 -2.04 -24.86
CA MET A 685 9.92 -3.04 -25.73
C MET A 685 10.97 -3.76 -26.59
N GLU A 686 11.89 -3.00 -27.17
CA GLU A 686 12.98 -3.53 -28.00
C GLU A 686 14.01 -4.32 -27.19
N GLY A 687 14.16 -4.03 -25.89
CA GLY A 687 14.96 -4.82 -24.96
C GLY A 687 14.58 -6.30 -24.89
N PHE A 688 13.37 -6.70 -25.32
CA PHE A 688 13.00 -8.12 -25.42
C PHE A 688 13.65 -8.83 -26.61
N LEU A 689 13.94 -8.12 -27.69
CA LEU A 689 14.35 -8.73 -28.98
C LEU A 689 15.60 -9.63 -28.87
N PRO A 690 16.65 -9.31 -28.09
CA PRO A 690 17.81 -10.20 -27.89
C PRO A 690 17.50 -11.47 -27.06
N HIS A 691 16.31 -11.54 -26.45
CA HIS A 691 15.91 -12.62 -25.55
C HIS A 691 14.76 -13.49 -26.08
N LEU A 692 14.11 -13.09 -27.18
CA LEU A 692 13.14 -13.93 -27.88
C LEU A 692 13.86 -15.08 -28.58
N LYS A 693 13.44 -16.32 -28.31
CA LYS A 693 13.95 -17.52 -29.01
C LYS A 693 13.04 -17.98 -30.16
N GLY A 694 11.74 -17.75 -30.02
CA GLY A 694 10.73 -18.06 -31.03
C GLY A 694 10.78 -17.11 -32.24
N GLN A 695 9.94 -17.38 -33.24
CA GLN A 695 9.85 -16.55 -34.44
C GLN A 695 9.04 -15.27 -34.16
N LEU A 696 9.55 -14.12 -34.58
CA LEU A 696 8.79 -12.85 -34.64
C LEU A 696 8.54 -12.48 -36.11
N ARG A 697 7.31 -12.13 -36.45
CA ARG A 697 6.92 -11.62 -37.77
C ARG A 697 6.18 -10.30 -37.66
N TYR A 698 6.74 -9.27 -38.31
CA TYR A 698 6.13 -7.95 -38.49
C TYR A 698 5.18 -7.94 -39.68
N ASN A 699 4.42 -6.85 -39.86
CA ASN A 699 3.47 -6.63 -40.95
C ASN A 699 2.48 -7.79 -41.18
N SER A 700 2.16 -8.52 -40.12
CA SER A 700 1.36 -9.75 -40.12
C SER A 700 0.00 -9.50 -39.48
N ARG A 701 -0.89 -8.75 -40.14
CA ARG A 701 -2.21 -8.42 -39.57
C ARG A 701 -3.16 -9.61 -39.69
N VAL A 702 -3.55 -10.17 -38.55
CA VAL A 702 -4.61 -11.19 -38.49
C VAL A 702 -5.94 -10.57 -38.93
N GLU A 703 -6.46 -11.01 -40.07
CA GLU A 703 -7.77 -10.60 -40.60
C GLU A 703 -8.88 -11.53 -40.11
N LYS A 704 -8.64 -12.85 -40.15
CA LYS A 704 -9.59 -13.88 -39.73
C LYS A 704 -8.99 -14.79 -38.66
N VAL A 705 -9.82 -15.22 -37.71
CA VAL A 705 -9.56 -16.37 -36.82
C VAL A 705 -10.69 -17.37 -37.01
N SER A 706 -10.37 -18.66 -37.02
CA SER A 706 -11.28 -19.76 -37.32
C SER A 706 -11.18 -20.82 -36.22
N PRO A 707 -11.86 -20.61 -35.06
CA PRO A 707 -11.74 -21.48 -33.89
C PRO A 707 -12.01 -22.94 -34.23
N SER A 708 -13.03 -23.20 -35.06
CA SER A 708 -13.43 -24.55 -35.48
C SER A 708 -12.38 -25.31 -36.31
N ARG A 709 -11.35 -24.61 -36.82
CA ARG A 709 -10.26 -25.19 -37.62
C ARG A 709 -8.88 -25.02 -36.98
N HIS A 710 -8.80 -24.38 -35.81
CA HIS A 710 -7.58 -23.94 -35.13
C HIS A 710 -6.62 -23.21 -36.09
N GLU A 711 -7.17 -22.21 -36.80
CA GLU A 711 -6.51 -21.55 -37.93
C GLU A 711 -6.74 -20.04 -37.90
N LEU A 712 -5.76 -19.27 -38.36
CA LEU A 712 -5.84 -17.84 -38.61
C LEU A 712 -5.47 -17.51 -40.06
N THR A 713 -5.98 -16.39 -40.57
CA THR A 713 -5.66 -15.86 -41.90
C THR A 713 -5.12 -14.45 -41.74
N LEU A 714 -3.94 -14.19 -42.32
CA LEU A 714 -3.34 -12.86 -42.43
C LEU A 714 -3.91 -12.09 -43.63
N ASP A 715 -3.74 -10.78 -43.63
CA ASP A 715 -4.27 -9.90 -44.69
C ASP A 715 -3.53 -9.97 -46.03
N ASP A 716 -2.39 -10.66 -46.09
CA ASP A 716 -1.75 -11.08 -47.35
C ASP A 716 -2.34 -12.39 -47.92
N GLY A 717 -3.29 -13.01 -47.20
CA GLY A 717 -3.90 -14.30 -47.53
C GLY A 717 -3.19 -15.52 -46.93
N THR A 718 -2.13 -15.34 -46.13
CA THR A 718 -1.43 -16.46 -45.50
C THR A 718 -2.28 -17.12 -44.42
N GLU A 719 -2.63 -18.39 -44.60
CA GLU A 719 -3.26 -19.23 -43.58
C GLU A 719 -2.19 -19.88 -42.67
N MET A 720 -2.42 -19.87 -41.35
CA MET A 720 -1.56 -20.53 -40.36
C MET A 720 -2.41 -21.30 -39.35
N LYS A 721 -1.94 -22.48 -38.93
CA LYS A 721 -2.57 -23.26 -37.86
C LYS A 721 -1.85 -23.09 -36.54
N TYR A 722 -2.60 -23.21 -35.45
CA TYR A 722 -2.10 -23.20 -34.08
C TYR A 722 -2.54 -24.47 -33.34
N GLU A 723 -1.80 -24.89 -32.32
CA GLU A 723 -2.36 -25.76 -31.27
C GLU A 723 -3.05 -24.88 -30.22
N HIS A 724 -2.35 -23.84 -29.73
CA HIS A 724 -2.87 -22.83 -28.82
C HIS A 724 -2.63 -21.41 -29.36
N LEU A 725 -3.56 -20.50 -29.10
CA LEU A 725 -3.51 -19.09 -29.54
C LEU A 725 -3.57 -18.14 -28.33
N ILE A 726 -2.47 -17.45 -28.04
CA ILE A 726 -2.45 -16.34 -27.07
C ILE A 726 -2.81 -15.04 -27.80
N SER A 727 -3.94 -14.43 -27.46
CA SER A 727 -4.38 -13.18 -28.07
C SER A 727 -4.28 -11.99 -27.12
N THR A 728 -3.52 -10.97 -27.53
CA THR A 728 -3.45 -9.66 -26.87
C THR A 728 -4.29 -8.59 -27.60
N MET A 729 -4.93 -8.98 -28.71
CA MET A 729 -5.81 -8.12 -29.50
C MET A 729 -6.98 -7.59 -28.66
N PRO A 730 -7.53 -6.39 -28.97
CA PRO A 730 -8.76 -5.93 -28.34
C PRO A 730 -9.90 -6.95 -28.50
N LEU A 731 -10.50 -7.39 -27.40
CA LEU A 731 -11.47 -8.49 -27.37
C LEU A 731 -12.64 -8.33 -28.36
N PRO A 732 -13.22 -7.13 -28.58
CA PRO A 732 -14.23 -6.92 -29.62
C PRO A 732 -13.70 -7.05 -31.06
N VAL A 733 -12.39 -6.89 -31.30
CA VAL A 733 -11.74 -7.12 -32.61
C VAL A 733 -11.57 -8.62 -32.83
N LEU A 734 -11.06 -9.36 -31.84
CA LEU A 734 -10.91 -10.82 -31.89
C LEU A 734 -12.22 -11.54 -32.23
N ILE A 735 -13.31 -11.17 -31.53
CA ILE A 735 -14.64 -11.73 -31.78
C ILE A 735 -15.24 -11.27 -33.12
N ARG A 736 -14.75 -10.18 -33.73
CA ARG A 736 -15.10 -9.79 -35.11
C ARG A 736 -14.36 -10.61 -36.16
N SER A 737 -13.06 -10.89 -35.98
CA SER A 737 -12.29 -11.74 -36.91
C SER A 737 -12.81 -13.19 -36.99
N MET A 738 -13.59 -13.62 -36.00
CA MET A 738 -14.27 -14.93 -35.98
C MET A 738 -15.60 -14.97 -36.77
N SER A 739 -16.11 -13.82 -37.22
CA SER A 739 -17.32 -13.72 -38.04
C SER A 739 -18.51 -14.53 -37.47
N ASP A 740 -19.08 -15.48 -38.23
CA ASP A 740 -20.20 -16.32 -37.77
C ASP A 740 -19.79 -17.56 -36.97
N GLU A 741 -18.49 -17.90 -36.88
CA GLU A 741 -18.00 -18.99 -36.01
C GLU A 741 -18.16 -18.63 -34.51
N ALA A 742 -18.12 -17.33 -34.17
CA ALA A 742 -18.50 -16.86 -32.84
C ALA A 742 -20.04 -16.93 -32.65
N PRO A 743 -20.55 -17.64 -31.63
CA PRO A 743 -21.99 -17.71 -31.38
C PRO A 743 -22.63 -16.33 -31.17
N ARG A 744 -23.92 -16.20 -31.51
CA ARG A 744 -24.63 -14.92 -31.46
C ARG A 744 -24.49 -14.20 -30.11
N GLU A 745 -24.63 -14.94 -29.00
CA GLU A 745 -24.50 -14.37 -27.65
C GLU A 745 -23.09 -13.86 -27.33
N ILE A 746 -22.05 -14.51 -27.85
CA ILE A 746 -20.65 -14.06 -27.70
C ILE A 746 -20.43 -12.78 -28.50
N ARG A 747 -20.97 -12.71 -29.72
CA ARG A 747 -20.92 -11.49 -30.55
C ARG A 747 -21.73 -10.32 -29.96
N GLU A 748 -22.84 -10.60 -29.30
CA GLU A 748 -23.62 -9.57 -28.60
C GLU A 748 -22.89 -9.09 -27.34
N ALA A 749 -22.32 -9.99 -26.53
CA ALA A 749 -21.48 -9.64 -25.39
C ALA A 749 -20.23 -8.82 -25.80
N ALA A 750 -19.56 -9.19 -26.88
CA ALA A 750 -18.39 -8.47 -27.38
C ALA A 750 -18.72 -7.08 -27.95
N ARG A 751 -19.96 -6.86 -28.42
CA ARG A 751 -20.46 -5.53 -28.84
C ARG A 751 -20.83 -4.63 -27.67
N SER A 752 -21.19 -5.16 -26.50
CA SER A 752 -21.45 -4.36 -25.31
C SER A 752 -20.19 -3.89 -24.57
N LEU A 753 -19.00 -4.39 -24.92
CA LEU A 753 -17.74 -3.98 -24.28
C LEU A 753 -17.33 -2.55 -24.66
N ARG A 754 -17.49 -1.62 -23.72
CA ARG A 754 -17.18 -0.19 -23.90
C ARG A 754 -15.71 0.13 -23.67
N HIS A 755 -15.23 1.14 -24.40
CA HIS A 755 -13.88 1.69 -24.32
C HIS A 755 -13.91 3.21 -24.56
N VAL A 756 -12.79 3.85 -24.27
CA VAL A 756 -12.49 5.26 -24.57
C VAL A 756 -11.27 5.31 -25.46
N SER A 757 -11.25 6.23 -26.42
CA SER A 757 -10.13 6.49 -27.31
C SER A 757 -9.33 7.70 -26.81
N VAL A 758 -8.04 7.77 -27.13
CA VAL A 758 -7.19 8.94 -26.83
C VAL A 758 -6.54 9.41 -28.11
N ARG A 759 -6.68 10.71 -28.41
CA ARG A 759 -5.81 11.41 -29.33
C ARG A 759 -4.71 12.09 -28.53
N CYS A 760 -3.46 11.83 -28.87
CA CYS A 760 -2.30 12.55 -28.37
C CYS A 760 -1.85 13.58 -29.40
N VAL A 761 -1.50 14.77 -28.94
CA VAL A 761 -0.82 15.81 -29.72
C VAL A 761 0.55 16.02 -29.10
N HIS A 762 1.59 15.67 -29.84
CA HIS A 762 2.99 15.83 -29.45
C HIS A 762 3.48 17.18 -29.93
N ILE A 763 4.10 17.97 -29.03
CA ILE A 763 4.54 19.34 -29.31
C ILE A 763 5.97 19.50 -28.78
N GLY A 764 6.89 19.87 -29.67
CA GLY A 764 8.24 20.27 -29.34
C GLY A 764 8.41 21.77 -29.60
N VAL A 765 8.90 22.51 -28.60
CA VAL A 765 9.11 23.98 -28.71
C VAL A 765 10.56 24.35 -28.44
N GLY A 766 11.03 25.42 -29.07
CA GLY A 766 12.40 25.94 -28.96
C GLY A 766 12.66 26.76 -27.69
N ARG A 767 12.34 26.20 -26.53
CA ARG A 767 12.73 26.73 -25.22
C ARG A 767 12.92 25.58 -24.22
N GLU A 768 14.12 25.46 -23.68
CA GLU A 768 14.44 24.47 -22.64
C GLU A 768 13.72 24.76 -21.30
N ASN A 769 13.68 23.74 -20.42
CA ASN A 769 13.35 23.87 -18.98
C ASN A 769 12.02 24.59 -18.70
N ILE A 770 10.96 24.23 -19.44
CA ILE A 770 9.64 24.86 -19.32
C ILE A 770 9.00 24.65 -17.95
N THR A 771 9.21 23.48 -17.36
CA THR A 771 8.61 23.06 -16.10
C THR A 771 9.45 21.97 -15.45
N ASP A 772 9.36 21.83 -14.13
CA ASP A 772 9.95 20.76 -13.31
C ASP A 772 9.02 19.53 -13.15
N LYS A 773 7.85 19.57 -13.80
CA LYS A 773 6.74 18.63 -13.60
C LYS A 773 6.79 17.50 -14.62
N HIS A 774 6.42 16.29 -14.21
CA HIS A 774 6.38 15.12 -15.09
C HIS A 774 5.03 14.97 -15.80
N TRP A 775 3.93 15.28 -15.11
CA TRP A 775 2.62 15.45 -15.74
C TRP A 775 1.70 16.36 -14.94
N ILE A 776 0.75 16.96 -15.66
CA ILE A 776 -0.18 17.96 -15.15
C ILE A 776 -1.59 17.60 -15.58
N TYR A 777 -2.52 17.53 -14.63
CA TYR A 777 -3.94 17.29 -14.87
C TYR A 777 -4.72 18.61 -15.02
N TYR A 778 -5.60 18.69 -16.01
CA TYR A 778 -6.39 19.89 -16.35
C TYR A 778 -7.90 19.59 -16.29
N PRO A 779 -8.59 19.80 -15.15
CA PRO A 779 -10.05 19.65 -15.05
C PRO A 779 -10.85 20.66 -15.87
N GLU A 780 -10.31 21.86 -16.15
CA GLU A 780 -11.03 23.01 -16.71
C GLU A 780 -11.05 23.03 -18.26
N ASP A 781 -11.46 24.15 -18.87
CA ASP A 781 -11.92 24.24 -20.27
C ASP A 781 -10.84 24.10 -21.37
N THR A 782 -9.66 23.52 -21.09
CA THR A 782 -8.70 23.12 -22.14
C THR A 782 -9.20 21.88 -22.91
N VAL A 783 -8.75 21.67 -24.13
CA VAL A 783 -9.08 20.46 -24.91
C VAL A 783 -8.44 19.20 -24.30
N PHE A 784 -7.19 19.30 -23.86
CA PHE A 784 -6.44 18.20 -23.23
C PHE A 784 -6.81 18.02 -21.75
N HIS A 785 -6.96 16.77 -21.32
CA HIS A 785 -7.23 16.44 -19.91
C HIS A 785 -5.95 16.28 -19.08
N ARG A 786 -4.84 15.95 -19.74
CA ARG A 786 -3.50 15.79 -19.17
C ARG A 786 -2.46 16.33 -20.14
N ILE A 787 -1.39 16.93 -19.62
CA ILE A 787 -0.11 17.07 -20.32
C ILE A 787 0.88 16.10 -19.65
N PHE A 788 1.57 15.30 -20.46
CA PHE A 788 2.74 14.51 -20.05
C PHE A 788 4.02 15.17 -20.58
N VAL A 789 5.07 15.20 -19.76
CA VAL A 789 6.29 15.98 -20.04
C VAL A 789 7.45 15.03 -20.28
N GLN A 790 7.55 14.53 -21.52
CA GLN A 790 8.53 13.52 -21.94
C GLN A 790 9.98 13.97 -21.66
N GLY A 791 10.27 15.26 -21.90
CA GLY A 791 11.59 15.86 -21.66
C GLY A 791 12.08 15.84 -20.21
N ASN A 792 11.17 15.66 -19.24
CA ASN A 792 11.52 15.45 -17.83
C ASN A 792 11.58 13.95 -17.46
N ALA A 793 10.95 13.07 -18.24
CA ALA A 793 11.08 11.62 -18.05
C ALA A 793 12.52 11.15 -18.36
N SER A 794 13.12 11.66 -19.44
CA SER A 794 14.56 11.59 -19.69
C SER A 794 15.08 12.88 -20.35
N PRO A 795 16.25 13.41 -19.93
CA PRO A 795 16.89 14.57 -20.58
C PRO A 795 17.33 14.30 -22.03
N HIS A 796 17.29 13.06 -22.51
CA HIS A 796 17.60 12.72 -23.90
C HIS A 796 16.36 12.64 -24.80
N CYS A 797 15.15 12.87 -24.29
CA CYS A 797 13.94 13.03 -25.11
C CYS A 797 13.81 14.45 -25.72
N ASN A 798 14.72 15.37 -25.38
CA ASN A 798 14.77 16.74 -25.90
C ASN A 798 16.03 16.96 -26.79
N PRO A 799 15.92 17.69 -27.91
CA PRO A 799 17.08 18.24 -28.60
C PRO A 799 17.62 19.48 -27.87
N PRO A 800 18.91 19.85 -28.03
CA PRO A 800 19.47 21.06 -27.46
C PRO A 800 18.68 22.32 -27.85
N GLY A 801 18.37 23.17 -26.88
CA GLY A 801 17.53 24.36 -27.07
C GLY A 801 16.01 24.09 -27.06
N GLY A 802 15.57 22.83 -27.07
CA GLY A 802 14.17 22.44 -27.17
C GLY A 802 13.59 21.77 -25.91
N PHE A 803 12.26 21.68 -25.85
CA PHE A 803 11.54 20.91 -24.82
C PHE A 803 10.24 20.31 -25.35
N GLY A 804 10.06 18.99 -25.16
CA GLY A 804 8.96 18.20 -25.70
C GLY A 804 7.90 17.79 -24.67
N PHE A 805 6.63 17.91 -25.04
CA PHE A 805 5.48 17.48 -24.24
C PHE A 805 4.35 16.88 -25.09
N THR A 806 3.47 16.11 -24.45
CA THR A 806 2.31 15.45 -25.07
C THR A 806 1.03 15.92 -24.41
N CYS A 807 0.15 16.57 -25.16
CA CYS A 807 -1.23 16.86 -24.79
C CYS A 807 -2.11 15.63 -25.05
N GLU A 808 -2.88 15.18 -24.06
CA GLU A 808 -3.76 14.00 -24.21
C GLU A 808 -5.24 14.41 -24.21
N ILE A 809 -5.98 13.99 -25.23
CA ILE A 809 -7.39 14.34 -25.48
C ILE A 809 -8.20 13.05 -25.62
N THR A 810 -9.00 12.70 -24.61
CA THR A 810 -9.87 11.52 -24.72
C THR A 810 -11.12 11.82 -25.53
N TYR A 811 -11.65 10.84 -26.26
CA TYR A 811 -12.89 10.98 -27.01
C TYR A 811 -13.71 9.68 -27.03
N SER A 812 -15.01 9.82 -27.28
CA SER A 812 -15.98 8.73 -27.42
C SER A 812 -17.20 9.21 -28.24
N PRO A 813 -18.17 8.34 -28.57
CA PRO A 813 -19.45 8.76 -29.13
C PRO A 813 -20.26 9.74 -28.26
N HIS A 814 -20.02 9.79 -26.93
CA HIS A 814 -20.68 10.74 -26.02
C HIS A 814 -19.93 12.08 -25.92
N LYS A 815 -18.64 12.11 -26.26
CA LYS A 815 -17.75 13.27 -26.23
C LYS A 815 -16.80 13.17 -27.43
N PRO A 816 -17.24 13.52 -28.64
CA PRO A 816 -16.37 13.52 -29.83
C PRO A 816 -15.25 14.56 -29.71
N LEU A 817 -14.20 14.42 -30.53
CA LEU A 817 -13.19 15.48 -30.66
C LEU A 817 -13.85 16.76 -31.21
N PRO A 818 -13.46 17.96 -30.75
CA PRO A 818 -14.03 19.22 -31.23
C PRO A 818 -13.54 19.59 -32.65
N CYS A 819 -12.41 19.03 -33.06
CA CYS A 819 -11.75 19.17 -34.35
C CYS A 819 -10.74 18.01 -34.51
N ASP A 820 -10.22 17.80 -35.72
CA ASP A 820 -9.22 16.80 -36.07
C ASP A 820 -8.19 17.44 -37.02
N GLY A 821 -7.06 16.79 -37.30
CA GLY A 821 -5.95 17.32 -38.09
C GLY A 821 -5.33 18.57 -37.46
N ASP A 822 -4.72 19.42 -38.28
CA ASP A 822 -3.98 20.61 -37.85
C ASP A 822 -4.81 21.54 -36.94
N ALA A 823 -6.14 21.59 -37.13
CA ALA A 823 -7.05 22.35 -36.29
C ALA A 823 -7.07 21.88 -34.81
N LEU A 824 -6.80 20.59 -34.54
CA LEU A 824 -6.62 20.08 -33.18
C LEU A 824 -5.22 20.35 -32.63
N ILE A 825 -4.20 20.39 -33.49
CA ILE A 825 -2.82 20.76 -33.12
C ILE A 825 -2.79 22.22 -32.65
N GLU A 826 -3.27 23.14 -33.49
CA GLU A 826 -3.38 24.57 -33.16
C GLU A 826 -4.22 24.78 -31.89
N ARG A 827 -5.33 24.05 -31.74
CA ARG A 827 -6.17 24.13 -30.53
C ARG A 827 -5.45 23.67 -29.26
N CYS A 828 -4.54 22.69 -29.34
CA CYS A 828 -3.70 22.29 -28.21
C CYS A 828 -2.62 23.32 -27.90
N ILE A 829 -2.00 23.92 -28.92
CA ILE A 829 -1.03 25.02 -28.78
C ILE A 829 -1.70 26.24 -28.13
N ASP A 830 -2.87 26.66 -28.62
CA ASP A 830 -3.65 27.77 -28.07
C ASP A 830 -4.06 27.53 -26.61
N ASP A 831 -4.57 26.34 -26.28
CA ASP A 831 -4.93 26.02 -24.90
C ASP A 831 -3.70 25.92 -23.97
N ALA A 832 -2.54 25.45 -24.47
CA ALA A 832 -1.29 25.43 -23.71
C ALA A 832 -0.72 26.85 -23.48
N ARG A 833 -0.83 27.75 -24.48
CA ARG A 833 -0.54 29.18 -24.33
C ARG A 833 -1.49 29.87 -23.36
N ARG A 834 -2.79 29.56 -23.43
CA ARG A 834 -3.85 30.16 -22.61
C ARG A 834 -3.71 29.83 -21.12
N VAL A 835 -3.25 28.63 -20.76
CA VAL A 835 -2.94 28.25 -19.36
C VAL A 835 -1.51 28.61 -18.93
N GLY A 836 -0.76 29.35 -19.76
CA GLY A 836 0.61 29.76 -19.46
C GLY A 836 1.62 28.62 -19.35
N PHE A 837 1.33 27.45 -19.95
CA PHE A 837 2.28 26.34 -20.00
C PHE A 837 3.41 26.61 -21.00
N ILE A 838 3.09 27.25 -22.13
CA ILE A 838 4.06 27.83 -23.07
C ILE A 838 3.76 29.32 -23.30
N GLY A 839 4.78 30.07 -23.72
CA GLY A 839 4.68 31.48 -24.07
C GLY A 839 3.99 31.71 -25.42
N GLN A 840 3.52 32.94 -25.64
CA GLN A 840 3.00 33.36 -26.94
C GLN A 840 4.11 33.31 -28.01
N ASP A 841 5.28 33.84 -27.67
CA ASP A 841 6.46 33.92 -28.55
C ASP A 841 7.33 32.65 -28.56
N ASP A 842 6.94 31.58 -27.85
CA ASP A 842 7.66 30.30 -27.91
C ASP A 842 7.54 29.71 -29.34
N PRO A 843 8.66 29.44 -30.03
CA PRO A 843 8.63 28.89 -31.38
C PRO A 843 8.31 27.39 -31.32
N ILE A 844 7.27 26.97 -32.03
CA ILE A 844 6.98 25.55 -32.25
C ILE A 844 8.00 25.00 -33.25
N TRP A 845 8.70 23.92 -32.88
CA TRP A 845 9.67 23.22 -33.72
C TRP A 845 9.10 21.94 -34.32
N GLU A 846 8.25 21.25 -33.58
CA GLU A 846 7.63 19.98 -33.97
C GLU A 846 6.20 19.92 -33.45
N ALA A 847 5.27 19.40 -34.25
CA ALA A 847 3.87 19.28 -33.87
C ALA A 847 3.16 18.18 -34.67
N MET A 848 2.72 17.12 -34.00
CA MET A 848 2.13 15.94 -34.66
C MET A 848 1.10 15.24 -33.78
N GLN A 849 0.44 14.20 -34.32
CA GLN A 849 -0.60 13.46 -33.63
C GLN A 849 -0.37 11.95 -33.62
N CYS A 850 -0.82 11.30 -32.55
CA CYS A 850 -0.95 9.86 -32.44
C CYS A 850 -2.36 9.50 -31.97
N ASP A 851 -3.01 8.51 -32.61
CA ASP A 851 -4.36 8.05 -32.28
C ASP A 851 -4.34 6.67 -31.62
N LEU A 852 -4.98 6.58 -30.45
CA LEU A 852 -5.15 5.35 -29.67
C LEU A 852 -6.64 5.03 -29.61
N PRO A 853 -7.22 4.38 -30.65
CA PRO A 853 -8.65 4.10 -30.73
C PRO A 853 -9.14 3.21 -29.58
N TYR A 854 -8.29 2.29 -29.10
CA TYR A 854 -8.50 1.55 -27.86
C TYR A 854 -7.47 2.02 -26.82
N ALA A 855 -7.85 2.97 -25.96
CA ALA A 855 -6.97 3.53 -24.94
C ALA A 855 -7.38 3.12 -23.51
N TYR A 856 -8.64 3.35 -23.11
CA TYR A 856 -9.14 2.93 -21.79
C TYR A 856 -10.30 1.94 -21.91
N VAL A 857 -10.23 0.86 -21.14
CA VAL A 857 -11.38 -0.03 -20.90
C VAL A 857 -12.35 0.67 -19.97
N VAL A 858 -13.64 0.70 -20.32
CA VAL A 858 -14.70 1.23 -19.44
C VAL A 858 -15.22 0.11 -18.54
N TYR A 859 -15.27 0.38 -17.25
CA TYR A 859 -15.85 -0.51 -16.25
C TYR A 859 -17.32 -0.10 -16.07
N ASP A 860 -18.18 -0.62 -16.94
CA ASP A 860 -19.64 -0.54 -16.79
C ASP A 860 -20.21 -1.80 -16.13
N HIS A 861 -21.47 -1.72 -15.67
CA HIS A 861 -22.16 -2.80 -14.96
C HIS A 861 -22.37 -4.09 -15.79
N GLY A 862 -22.15 -4.05 -17.11
CA GLY A 862 -22.23 -5.20 -18.01
C GLY A 862 -20.88 -5.87 -18.31
N ARG A 863 -19.75 -5.17 -18.08
CA ARG A 863 -18.39 -5.62 -18.45
C ARG A 863 -18.09 -7.03 -17.93
N THR A 864 -18.11 -7.24 -16.62
CA THR A 864 -17.67 -8.49 -15.98
C THR A 864 -18.42 -9.72 -16.51
N LYS A 865 -19.74 -9.63 -16.68
CA LYS A 865 -20.57 -10.72 -17.23
C LYS A 865 -20.26 -11.00 -18.71
N SER A 866 -19.99 -9.94 -19.47
CA SER A 866 -19.65 -10.05 -20.90
C SER A 866 -18.27 -10.66 -21.10
N VAL A 867 -17.27 -10.20 -20.34
CA VAL A 867 -15.88 -10.70 -20.36
C VAL A 867 -15.81 -12.15 -19.93
N ALA A 868 -16.45 -12.54 -18.81
CA ALA A 868 -16.45 -13.91 -18.32
C ALA A 868 -16.99 -14.88 -19.40
N ARG A 869 -18.18 -14.58 -19.94
CA ARG A 869 -18.82 -15.38 -21.01
C ARG A 869 -17.97 -15.53 -22.27
N ILE A 870 -17.23 -14.49 -22.67
CA ILE A 870 -16.34 -14.57 -23.83
C ILE A 870 -15.08 -15.38 -23.50
N ARG A 871 -14.51 -15.21 -22.30
CA ARG A 871 -13.32 -15.94 -21.82
C ARG A 871 -13.61 -17.43 -21.68
N GLU A 872 -14.75 -17.80 -21.11
CA GLU A 872 -15.26 -19.18 -21.00
C GLU A 872 -15.30 -19.85 -22.38
N TRP A 873 -16.00 -19.24 -23.35
CA TRP A 873 -16.12 -19.82 -24.70
C TRP A 873 -14.78 -19.87 -25.46
N LEU A 874 -13.88 -18.90 -25.28
CA LEU A 874 -12.57 -18.92 -25.96
C LEU A 874 -11.62 -19.99 -25.40
N ALA A 875 -11.70 -20.27 -24.09
CA ALA A 875 -10.92 -21.35 -23.46
C ALA A 875 -11.32 -22.73 -24.03
N GLU A 876 -12.60 -22.96 -24.35
CA GLU A 876 -13.08 -24.16 -25.04
C GLU A 876 -12.54 -24.33 -26.47
N GLN A 877 -11.78 -23.36 -27.01
CA GLN A 877 -11.27 -23.33 -28.39
C GLN A 877 -9.72 -23.24 -28.46
N ASP A 878 -9.02 -23.53 -27.36
CA ASP A 878 -7.56 -23.33 -27.19
C ASP A 878 -7.10 -21.87 -27.40
N ILE A 879 -7.98 -20.88 -27.14
CA ILE A 879 -7.67 -19.44 -27.26
C ILE A 879 -7.57 -18.79 -25.88
N ILE A 880 -6.36 -18.35 -25.53
CA ILE A 880 -6.04 -17.71 -24.25
C ILE A 880 -6.04 -16.19 -24.42
N LEU A 881 -6.78 -15.49 -23.56
CA LEU A 881 -6.81 -14.03 -23.49
C LEU A 881 -5.73 -13.50 -22.55
N ALA A 882 -4.96 -12.51 -23.00
CA ALA A 882 -3.90 -11.92 -22.18
C ALA A 882 -3.84 -10.39 -22.31
N GLY A 883 -3.64 -9.70 -21.18
CA GLY A 883 -3.28 -8.28 -21.16
C GLY A 883 -4.44 -7.30 -21.37
N ARG A 884 -4.13 -6.00 -21.33
CA ARG A 884 -5.09 -4.88 -21.19
C ARG A 884 -6.34 -4.99 -22.07
N TYR A 885 -6.17 -5.32 -23.35
CA TYR A 885 -7.26 -5.37 -24.32
C TYR A 885 -7.70 -6.79 -24.69
N GLY A 886 -6.86 -7.82 -24.48
CA GLY A 886 -7.28 -9.22 -24.62
C GLY A 886 -8.23 -9.62 -23.49
N GLU A 887 -7.85 -9.35 -22.25
CA GLU A 887 -8.65 -9.65 -21.06
C GLU A 887 -9.73 -8.61 -20.74
N TRP A 888 -9.67 -7.45 -21.39
CA TRP A 888 -10.56 -6.30 -21.19
C TRP A 888 -10.51 -5.76 -19.74
N GLU A 889 -9.30 -5.48 -19.29
CA GLU A 889 -8.96 -4.96 -17.96
C GLU A 889 -8.03 -3.74 -18.04
N TYR A 890 -8.16 -2.79 -17.11
CA TYR A 890 -7.25 -1.64 -17.04
C TYR A 890 -5.93 -2.06 -16.39
N TYR A 891 -4.93 -2.39 -17.21
CA TYR A 891 -3.55 -2.70 -16.82
C TYR A 891 -2.58 -1.57 -17.16
N ASN A 892 -1.52 -1.40 -16.35
CA ASN A 892 -0.31 -0.67 -16.77
C ASN A 892 0.70 -1.67 -17.35
N SER A 893 1.90 -1.23 -17.74
CA SER A 893 2.92 -2.08 -18.38
C SER A 893 3.36 -3.27 -17.51
N ASP A 894 3.48 -3.08 -16.20
CA ASP A 894 3.87 -4.12 -15.24
C ASP A 894 2.87 -5.29 -15.21
N HIS A 895 1.58 -4.96 -15.05
CA HIS A 895 0.46 -5.92 -15.11
C HIS A 895 0.40 -6.59 -16.50
N ALA A 896 0.70 -5.83 -17.57
CA ALA A 896 0.71 -6.34 -18.93
C ALA A 896 1.82 -7.38 -19.16
N PHE A 897 3.02 -7.22 -18.58
CA PHE A 897 4.08 -8.24 -18.63
C PHE A 897 3.66 -9.51 -17.86
N ILE A 898 3.10 -9.36 -16.65
CA ILE A 898 2.66 -10.47 -15.79
C ILE A 898 1.52 -11.27 -16.45
N ALA A 899 0.60 -10.60 -17.15
CA ALA A 899 -0.43 -11.28 -17.94
C ALA A 899 0.16 -12.08 -19.11
N GLY A 900 1.26 -11.61 -19.71
CA GLY A 900 1.99 -12.33 -20.75
C GLY A 900 2.68 -13.59 -20.21
N GLN A 901 3.31 -13.48 -19.05
CA GLN A 901 3.90 -14.62 -18.34
C GLN A 901 2.85 -15.69 -18.05
N LYS A 902 1.75 -15.33 -17.37
CA LYS A 902 0.69 -16.28 -17.00
C LYS A 902 0.08 -16.98 -18.22
N ALA A 903 -0.09 -16.28 -19.34
CA ALA A 903 -0.59 -16.88 -20.56
C ALA A 903 0.38 -17.90 -21.18
N ALA A 904 1.69 -17.69 -21.05
CA ALA A 904 2.70 -18.68 -21.41
C ALA A 904 2.70 -19.88 -20.46
N ASP A 905 2.66 -19.62 -19.14
CA ASP A 905 2.60 -20.66 -18.10
C ASP A 905 1.40 -21.60 -18.34
N THR A 906 0.20 -21.06 -18.58
CA THR A 906 -1.01 -21.86 -18.88
C THR A 906 -0.87 -22.71 -20.16
N VAL A 907 -0.18 -22.24 -21.21
CA VAL A 907 0.11 -23.08 -22.39
C VAL A 907 1.07 -24.22 -22.05
N ILE A 908 2.07 -23.96 -21.21
CA ILE A 908 3.05 -24.95 -20.78
C ILE A 908 2.36 -26.02 -19.91
N GLU A 909 1.48 -25.62 -19.00
CA GLU A 909 0.64 -26.52 -18.18
C GLU A 909 -0.26 -27.41 -19.06
N LEU A 910 -1.04 -26.82 -19.98
CA LEU A 910 -1.94 -27.57 -20.89
C LEU A 910 -1.19 -28.58 -21.77
N LYS A 911 0.03 -28.24 -22.24
CA LYS A 911 0.89 -29.18 -22.99
C LYS A 911 1.37 -30.34 -22.11
N GLN A 912 1.77 -30.07 -20.87
CA GLN A 912 2.18 -31.12 -19.93
C GLN A 912 1.02 -32.05 -19.56
N GLU A 913 -0.20 -31.54 -19.37
CA GLU A 913 -1.40 -32.36 -19.18
C GLU A 913 -1.68 -33.26 -20.39
N ARG A 914 -1.62 -32.72 -21.62
CA ARG A 914 -1.78 -33.49 -22.86
C ARG A 914 -0.74 -34.61 -22.98
N MET A 915 0.53 -34.34 -22.65
CA MET A 915 1.58 -35.36 -22.63
C MET A 915 1.30 -36.46 -21.59
N ASN A 916 0.99 -36.09 -20.35
CA ASN A 916 0.70 -37.05 -19.27
C ASN A 916 -0.49 -37.97 -19.60
N VAL A 917 -1.54 -37.44 -20.24
CA VAL A 917 -2.68 -38.24 -20.72
C VAL A 917 -2.29 -39.13 -21.90
N GLY A 918 -1.43 -38.64 -22.82
CA GLY A 918 -0.86 -39.42 -23.91
C GLY A 918 -0.07 -40.64 -23.42
N ASP A 919 0.76 -40.46 -22.40
CA ASP A 919 1.57 -41.54 -21.80
C ASP A 919 0.71 -42.54 -21.00
N LEU A 920 -0.34 -42.09 -20.32
CA LEU A 920 -1.31 -43.00 -19.70
C LEU A 920 -2.06 -43.85 -20.74
N LEU A 921 -2.38 -43.28 -21.90
CA LEU A 921 -3.01 -44.01 -23.00
C LEU A 921 -2.02 -44.96 -23.69
N SER A 922 -0.78 -44.57 -23.98
CA SER A 922 0.21 -45.43 -24.63
C SER A 922 0.51 -46.69 -23.80
N ASN A 923 0.71 -46.54 -22.49
CA ASN A 923 0.87 -47.66 -21.56
C ASN A 923 -0.34 -48.61 -21.55
N SER A 924 -1.56 -48.11 -21.78
CA SER A 924 -2.76 -48.96 -21.88
C SER A 924 -2.81 -49.80 -23.16
N TRP A 925 -2.21 -49.33 -24.26
CA TRP A 925 -2.15 -50.09 -25.52
C TRP A 925 -1.12 -51.23 -25.47
N GLU A 926 0.03 -51.04 -24.81
CA GLU A 926 1.01 -52.14 -24.62
C GLU A 926 0.42 -53.29 -23.78
N LEU A 927 -0.36 -52.96 -22.74
CA LEU A 927 -1.07 -53.96 -21.92
C LEU A 927 -2.17 -54.71 -22.71
N SER A 928 -2.78 -54.10 -23.72
CA SER A 928 -3.74 -54.80 -24.60
C SER A 928 -3.07 -55.66 -25.69
N SER A 929 -1.84 -55.32 -26.08
CA SER A 929 -1.13 -55.94 -27.22
C SER A 929 -0.47 -57.29 -26.89
N SER A 930 -0.65 -57.80 -25.67
CA SER A 930 -0.09 -59.07 -25.18
C SER A 930 -1.11 -60.20 -25.01
N GLN A 931 -2.35 -60.03 -25.52
CA GLN A 931 -3.39 -61.08 -25.53
C GLN A 931 -4.17 -61.17 -26.86
N VAL A 932 -3.46 -61.44 -27.97
CA VAL A 932 -4.01 -62.00 -29.22
C VAL A 932 -3.09 -63.10 -29.76
#